data_AF-A0A821D0L8-F1
#
_entry.id   AF-A0A821D0L8-F1
#
_cell.length_a   1.000
_cell.length_b   1.000
_cell.length_c   1.000
_cell.angle_alpha   90.00
_cell.angle_beta   90.00
_cell.angle_gamma   90.00
#
_symmetry.space_group_name_H-M   'P 1'
#
loop_
_entity.id
_entity.type
_entity.pdbx_description
1 polymer ?
#
loop_
_entity_poly.entity_id
_entity_poly.type
_entity_poly.pdbx_seq_one_letter_code
_entity_poly.pdbx_strand_id
1 'polypeptide(L)'
;LHHPTKTSSSSPTFRSSFCATISIDSNEDIPLDQRSCIDILTEYIEILDMFIERLKRICSEWKHLSISEILNLFPDIQYVDHDFEILKPLLNSDATDKIKSVLDYWKNRDNIYHICHGYINLLNNIEKFSGKNCEIFKKITEINNQTKGLQCFMRYRQFLREFLECHSKEFLNFIAQYSLSNELITFLNLLPSTDVDNLLQAVNDWDETLINTKTVLDFVMLKRFFVRFNQKLDSIRNDSSLFDIEQIKIAFQTTFEDEQFKNIFNCFPTCLASLTSIKRIHLELTDKELSKRKRISDIMQNIKFGFIEEFNKFNINIEPQSICFNDLSELRDRARLIEYSTNNNKFSIDSQHDIKELHSFVTFVEIVEKILKNFSLLNIAGHPSIINYLSPNKSFTCVDSDYQELIEFSVMLDNLLYDWDIYLCKMYEKHIDLTYFSYQQIWIVEDYLYNQLQQLKTNHSGYHLLQYIGIQPETIHAEYLPIKTENPNERLENIGKILTAQRIKSNLIIKQENRSIKKVYLVETSDEGILRAILSLFKNLRTSIAVNHLFYCTEETSWTEIRAFTYRCFYSQTLHQLIRPELLSTSIQDHLTRFLRQLIEHHPEHYFRLAIITNISTTHLQIINGLRTLQIVHTVHDQDMLNRNDLKQIIEELIGKNCTLVISRINGLGKSYLIRNEIEKNGKTHIKFPISGDMDVDIIAKRLHNYGNELTSSKAALHIDIGAVNNTKQLNELLYCLLLFRSFRLGHVAVHIPVDIPIYIELDSSPYSTNLQDKIVLFKFMNSKYIDHIDWNDFVIDHSSSVQLIVNYLQAIKDQTILKRNITEETLTNFDRPTCINLLKERFLQNKNLEFVTWTQLSIFISVYYSLFSGFSRCGFFLIDAIPNPQLRLDILQTLLQSSNQFTSLCVENVRKNQRSVNTNEVIISFSEAIVRWDKTQPFTVVFSATDNPIFVYKNPTDVPSSLVEA
;
A
#
# COMPACT_ATOMS: atom_id res chain seq x y z
N LEU A 1 -7.81 -7.86 -31.51
CA LEU A 1 -7.18 -8.82 -32.44
C LEU A 1 -5.89 -8.19 -32.96
N HIS A 2 -4.78 -8.66 -32.41
CA HIS A 2 -3.43 -8.13 -32.59
C HIS A 2 -2.95 -8.24 -34.04
N HIS A 3 -2.55 -7.11 -34.62
CA HIS A 3 -1.62 -7.10 -35.74
C HIS A 3 -0.18 -6.99 -35.18
N PRO A 4 0.70 -7.98 -35.44
CA PRO A 4 2.10 -7.87 -35.08
C PRO A 4 2.84 -7.08 -36.17
N THR A 5 3.44 -5.96 -35.78
CA THR A 5 4.41 -5.24 -36.59
C THR A 5 5.69 -6.06 -36.72
N LYS A 6 6.09 -6.28 -37.97
CA LYS A 6 7.34 -6.91 -38.38
C LYS A 6 8.52 -6.22 -37.70
N THR A 7 9.29 -6.99 -36.93
CA THR A 7 10.67 -6.67 -36.59
C THR A 7 11.50 -6.70 -37.88
N SER A 8 11.91 -5.53 -38.34
CA SER A 8 12.99 -5.40 -39.30
C SER A 8 14.28 -5.80 -38.60
N SER A 9 14.68 -7.06 -38.74
CA SER A 9 16.05 -7.50 -38.49
C SER A 9 16.94 -6.85 -39.55
N SER A 10 17.37 -5.61 -39.30
CA SER A 10 18.44 -4.97 -40.04
C SER A 10 19.73 -5.71 -39.72
N SER A 11 20.06 -6.71 -40.53
CA SER A 11 21.44 -7.18 -40.66
C SER A 11 22.31 -5.95 -40.98
N PRO A 12 23.32 -5.59 -40.17
CA PRO A 12 24.32 -4.63 -40.60
C PRO A 12 25.18 -5.34 -41.64
N THR A 13 24.67 -5.41 -42.86
CA THR A 13 25.34 -6.00 -44.01
C THR A 13 26.53 -5.14 -44.33
N PHE A 14 27.75 -5.59 -43.99
CA PHE A 14 29.08 -5.25 -44.51
C PHE A 14 29.39 -3.77 -44.87
N ARG A 15 28.53 -3.08 -45.63
CA ARG A 15 28.51 -1.65 -45.98
C ARG A 15 28.80 -0.67 -44.84
N SER A 16 28.15 -0.79 -43.67
CA SER A 16 28.26 0.27 -42.64
C SER A 16 29.60 0.28 -41.89
N SER A 17 30.21 -0.90 -41.71
CA SER A 17 31.54 -1.01 -41.09
C SER A 17 32.68 -0.76 -42.10
N PHE A 18 32.46 -1.08 -43.37
CA PHE A 18 33.48 -0.94 -44.41
C PHE A 18 33.82 0.54 -44.72
N CYS A 19 32.82 1.42 -44.81
CA CYS A 19 33.03 2.85 -45.04
C CYS A 19 33.69 3.57 -43.85
N ALA A 20 33.56 3.05 -42.62
CA ALA A 20 34.18 3.66 -41.45
C ALA A 20 35.68 3.35 -41.30
N THR A 21 36.18 2.30 -41.97
CA THR A 21 37.55 1.78 -41.76
C THR A 21 38.54 2.22 -42.85
N ILE A 22 38.05 2.80 -43.96
CA ILE A 22 38.86 3.37 -45.04
C ILE A 22 38.64 4.88 -45.04
N SER A 23 39.49 5.63 -44.34
CA SER A 23 39.46 7.10 -44.34
C SER A 23 39.91 7.62 -45.71
N ILE A 24 38.96 7.99 -46.56
CA ILE A 24 39.26 8.78 -47.75
C ILE A 24 39.22 10.24 -47.32
N ASP A 25 40.40 10.86 -47.20
CA ASP A 25 40.52 12.32 -47.12
C ASP A 25 40.15 12.93 -48.48
N SER A 26 38.85 13.04 -48.78
CA SER A 26 38.38 13.81 -49.93
C SER A 26 38.19 15.27 -49.52
N ASN A 27 39.08 16.13 -49.98
CA ASN A 27 38.96 17.58 -49.91
C ASN A 27 37.63 18.06 -50.52
N GLU A 28 37.04 19.08 -49.87
CA GLU A 28 35.86 19.87 -50.25
C GLU A 28 34.47 19.26 -49.93
N ASP A 29 33.83 19.83 -48.89
CA ASP A 29 32.45 19.61 -48.47
C ASP A 29 31.44 19.98 -49.59
N ILE A 30 31.06 18.98 -50.38
CA ILE A 30 29.84 19.03 -51.21
C ILE A 30 28.77 18.15 -50.53
N PRO A 31 27.60 18.70 -50.15
CA PRO A 31 26.50 17.94 -49.57
C PRO A 31 26.09 16.75 -50.45
N LEU A 32 25.75 15.61 -49.83
CA LEU A 32 25.37 14.34 -50.51
C LEU A 32 24.29 14.50 -51.59
N ASP A 33 23.42 15.51 -51.47
CA ASP A 33 22.36 15.82 -52.44
C ASP A 33 22.84 16.49 -53.74
N GLN A 34 24.15 16.75 -53.89
CA GLN A 34 24.75 17.36 -55.08
C GLN A 34 25.82 16.50 -55.78
N ARG A 35 26.17 15.32 -55.23
CA ARG A 35 27.13 14.40 -55.88
C ARG A 35 26.47 13.68 -57.04
N SER A 36 27.14 13.60 -58.20
CA SER A 36 26.62 12.82 -59.31
C SER A 36 26.74 11.33 -59.01
N CYS A 37 25.91 10.49 -59.65
CA CYS A 37 26.04 9.04 -59.53
C CYS A 37 27.44 8.53 -59.93
N ILE A 38 28.15 9.27 -60.79
CA ILE A 38 29.51 8.95 -61.24
C ILE A 38 30.53 9.21 -60.13
N ASP A 39 30.38 10.29 -59.35
CA ASP A 39 31.29 10.61 -58.25
C ASP A 39 31.18 9.54 -57.15
N ILE A 40 29.94 9.15 -56.84
CA ILE A 40 29.65 8.06 -55.90
C ILE A 40 30.24 6.73 -56.42
N LEU A 41 30.05 6.40 -57.70
CA LEU A 41 30.61 5.17 -58.29
C LEU A 41 32.14 5.16 -58.29
N THR A 42 32.78 6.31 -58.52
CA THR A 42 34.24 6.43 -58.54
C THR A 42 34.80 6.21 -57.13
N GLU A 43 34.21 6.83 -56.12
CA GLU A 43 34.56 6.62 -54.71
C GLU A 43 34.37 5.14 -54.30
N TYR A 44 33.28 4.49 -54.72
CA TYR A 44 33.08 3.06 -54.45
C TYR A 44 34.10 2.16 -55.17
N ILE A 45 34.54 2.51 -56.37
CA ILE A 45 35.59 1.75 -57.09
C ILE A 45 36.93 1.92 -56.37
N GLU A 46 37.28 3.13 -55.92
CA GLU A 46 38.50 3.37 -55.15
C GLU A 46 38.50 2.60 -53.82
N ILE A 47 37.39 2.59 -53.08
CA ILE A 47 37.22 1.79 -51.87
C ILE A 47 37.40 0.29 -52.16
N LEU A 48 36.81 -0.20 -53.26
CA LEU A 48 36.90 -1.60 -53.67
C LEU A 48 38.33 -1.98 -54.06
N ASP A 49 39.03 -1.13 -54.80
CA ASP A 49 40.42 -1.36 -55.21
C ASP A 49 41.36 -1.36 -54.00
N MET A 50 41.20 -0.41 -53.08
CA MET A 50 41.94 -0.39 -51.80
C MET A 50 41.71 -1.67 -50.99
N PHE A 51 40.47 -2.18 -50.95
CA PHE A 51 40.17 -3.44 -50.28
C PHE A 51 40.82 -4.62 -50.98
N ILE A 52 40.75 -4.71 -52.31
CA ILE A 52 41.37 -5.79 -53.09
C ILE A 52 42.89 -5.79 -52.89
N GLU A 53 43.55 -4.62 -52.88
CA GLU A 53 44.98 -4.52 -52.59
C GLU A 53 45.31 -4.99 -51.17
N ARG A 54 44.51 -4.59 -50.18
CA ARG A 54 44.70 -5.02 -48.79
C ARG A 54 44.49 -6.52 -48.60
N LEU A 55 43.49 -7.09 -49.27
CA LEU A 55 43.22 -8.53 -49.28
C LEU A 55 44.38 -9.30 -49.95
N LYS A 56 44.89 -8.80 -51.08
CA LYS A 56 46.08 -9.37 -51.75
C LYS A 56 47.31 -9.33 -50.84
N ARG A 57 47.55 -8.21 -50.17
CA ARG A 57 48.66 -8.06 -49.21
C ARG A 57 48.57 -9.06 -48.06
N ILE A 58 47.39 -9.25 -47.50
CA ILE A 58 47.18 -10.26 -46.45
C ILE A 58 47.42 -11.67 -46.99
N CYS A 59 46.95 -11.99 -48.20
CA CYS A 59 47.21 -13.29 -48.83
C CYS A 59 48.70 -13.59 -49.05
N SER A 60 49.51 -12.58 -49.39
CA SER A 60 50.94 -12.75 -49.64
C SER A 60 51.81 -12.67 -48.38
N GLU A 61 51.43 -11.85 -47.41
CA GLU A 61 52.30 -11.46 -46.28
C GLU A 61 51.81 -11.91 -44.90
N TRP A 62 50.66 -12.62 -44.78
CA TRP A 62 50.05 -13.00 -43.49
C TRP A 62 51.03 -13.59 -42.45
N LYS A 63 52.11 -14.24 -42.89
CA LYS A 63 53.15 -14.81 -42.01
C LYS A 63 53.87 -13.74 -41.18
N HIS A 64 54.03 -12.54 -41.73
CA HIS A 64 54.80 -11.44 -41.16
C HIS A 64 53.93 -10.32 -40.61
N LEU A 65 52.69 -10.22 -41.08
CA LEU A 65 51.70 -9.27 -40.56
C LEU A 65 51.35 -9.58 -39.11
N SER A 66 51.07 -8.53 -38.34
CA SER A 66 50.53 -8.69 -37.00
C SER A 66 49.07 -9.14 -37.05
N ILE A 67 48.58 -9.75 -35.97
CA ILE A 67 47.17 -10.12 -35.86
C ILE A 67 46.26 -8.89 -36.03
N SER A 68 46.64 -7.71 -35.51
CA SER A 68 45.87 -6.48 -35.73
C SER A 68 45.71 -6.12 -37.20
N GLU A 69 46.75 -6.32 -38.02
CA GLU A 69 46.67 -6.04 -39.46
C GLU A 69 45.75 -7.02 -40.19
N ILE A 70 45.73 -8.29 -39.76
CA ILE A 70 44.85 -9.32 -40.32
C ILE A 70 43.39 -9.07 -39.91
N LEU A 71 43.15 -8.71 -38.64
CA LEU A 71 41.81 -8.45 -38.09
C LEU A 71 41.19 -7.15 -38.61
N ASN A 72 41.97 -6.21 -39.13
CA ASN A 72 41.42 -5.00 -39.74
C ASN A 72 40.52 -5.29 -40.97
N LEU A 73 40.57 -6.50 -41.55
CA LEU A 73 39.59 -6.93 -42.57
C LEU A 73 38.25 -7.41 -41.97
N PHE A 74 38.21 -7.67 -40.67
CA PHE A 74 37.10 -8.27 -39.94
C PHE A 74 36.70 -7.33 -38.78
N PRO A 75 35.94 -6.27 -39.06
CA PRO A 75 35.62 -5.23 -38.08
C PRO A 75 34.78 -5.77 -36.89
N ASP A 76 34.05 -6.87 -37.07
CA ASP A 76 33.35 -7.57 -35.98
C ASP A 76 33.74 -9.05 -35.92
N ILE A 77 34.45 -9.43 -34.85
CA ILE A 77 34.97 -10.78 -34.67
C ILE A 77 33.85 -11.82 -34.47
N GLN A 78 32.64 -11.43 -34.09
CA GLN A 78 31.53 -12.38 -33.92
C GLN A 78 31.03 -12.93 -35.25
N TYR A 79 31.12 -12.14 -36.32
CA TYR A 79 30.72 -12.52 -37.69
C TYR A 79 31.88 -13.03 -38.54
N VAL A 80 33.06 -13.20 -37.95
CA VAL A 80 34.29 -13.56 -38.66
C VAL A 80 34.16 -14.81 -39.53
N ASP A 81 33.38 -15.81 -39.12
CA ASP A 81 33.16 -17.03 -39.92
C ASP A 81 32.38 -16.73 -41.20
N HIS A 82 31.37 -15.86 -41.11
CA HIS A 82 30.54 -15.48 -42.25
C HIS A 82 31.34 -14.63 -43.23
N ASP A 83 32.02 -13.61 -42.73
CA ASP A 83 32.87 -12.72 -43.51
C ASP A 83 34.02 -13.51 -44.17
N PHE A 84 34.63 -14.45 -43.43
CA PHE A 84 35.68 -15.30 -43.96
C PHE A 84 35.17 -16.20 -45.08
N GLU A 85 34.01 -16.84 -44.95
CA GLU A 85 33.44 -17.67 -46.03
C GLU A 85 33.07 -16.86 -47.29
N ILE A 86 32.68 -15.58 -47.14
CA ILE A 86 32.46 -14.67 -48.29
C ILE A 86 33.78 -14.37 -48.99
N LEU A 87 34.86 -14.13 -48.24
CA LEU A 87 36.17 -13.75 -48.77
C LEU A 87 37.01 -14.95 -49.25
N LYS A 88 36.70 -16.15 -48.77
CA LYS A 88 37.41 -17.40 -49.06
C LYS A 88 37.66 -17.68 -50.55
N PRO A 89 36.73 -17.42 -51.49
CA PRO A 89 36.98 -17.61 -52.93
C PRO A 89 38.08 -16.70 -53.50
N LEU A 90 38.36 -15.58 -52.81
CA LEU A 90 39.36 -14.58 -53.20
C LEU A 90 40.73 -14.83 -52.58
N LEU A 91 40.83 -15.77 -51.62
CA LEU A 91 42.08 -16.14 -50.95
C LEU A 91 42.80 -17.27 -51.71
N ASN A 92 44.14 -17.25 -51.70
CA ASN A 92 44.92 -18.37 -52.24
C ASN A 92 44.80 -19.61 -51.32
N SER A 93 44.84 -20.82 -51.90
CA SER A 93 44.59 -22.06 -51.15
C SER A 93 45.59 -22.34 -50.03
N ASP A 94 46.82 -21.84 -50.09
CA ASP A 94 47.85 -22.06 -49.07
C ASP A 94 47.70 -21.15 -47.83
N ALA A 95 47.07 -19.98 -47.96
CA ALA A 95 46.83 -19.05 -46.85
C ALA A 95 45.47 -19.26 -46.18
N THR A 96 44.46 -19.77 -46.90
CA THR A 96 43.08 -19.91 -46.42
C THR A 96 42.98 -20.63 -45.07
N ASP A 97 43.48 -21.88 -44.96
CA ASP A 97 43.36 -22.66 -43.72
C ASP A 97 44.16 -22.05 -42.54
N LYS A 98 45.24 -21.34 -42.85
CA LYS A 98 46.15 -20.76 -41.85
C LYS A 98 45.58 -19.45 -41.29
N ILE A 99 45.01 -18.61 -42.15
CA ILE A 99 44.27 -17.41 -41.74
C ILE A 99 43.03 -17.82 -40.95
N LYS A 100 42.28 -18.84 -41.41
CA LYS A 100 41.13 -19.37 -40.66
C LYS A 100 41.51 -19.76 -39.23
N SER A 101 42.61 -20.47 -39.05
CA SER A 101 43.10 -20.87 -37.72
C SER A 101 43.48 -19.67 -36.84
N VAL A 102 44.04 -18.60 -37.40
CA VAL A 102 44.31 -17.35 -36.65
C VAL A 102 43.01 -16.66 -36.21
N LEU A 103 42.00 -16.63 -37.09
CA LEU A 103 40.68 -16.07 -36.79
C LEU A 103 39.92 -16.91 -35.75
N ASP A 104 39.98 -18.25 -35.87
CA ASP A 104 39.38 -19.20 -34.92
C ASP A 104 39.97 -19.05 -33.52
N TYR A 105 41.28 -18.87 -33.41
CA TYR A 105 41.93 -18.54 -32.12
C TYR A 105 41.36 -17.24 -31.56
N TRP A 106 41.32 -16.19 -32.39
CA TRP A 106 40.94 -14.86 -31.93
C TRP A 106 39.48 -14.79 -31.49
N LYS A 107 38.60 -15.49 -32.20
CA LYS A 107 37.18 -15.65 -31.87
C LYS A 107 36.99 -16.35 -30.51
N ASN A 108 37.83 -17.35 -30.19
CA ASN A 108 37.70 -18.16 -28.98
C ASN A 108 38.71 -17.76 -27.88
N ARG A 109 39.38 -16.61 -28.02
CA ARG A 109 40.53 -16.22 -27.20
C ARG A 109 40.22 -16.26 -25.70
N ASP A 110 39.08 -15.69 -25.30
CA ASP A 110 38.70 -15.61 -23.88
C ASP A 110 38.47 -17.01 -23.28
N ASN A 111 37.78 -17.88 -24.00
CA ASN A 111 37.56 -19.26 -23.55
C ASN A 111 38.89 -20.04 -23.45
N ILE A 112 39.77 -19.89 -24.44
CA ILE A 112 41.12 -20.49 -24.42
C ILE A 112 41.92 -19.99 -23.21
N TYR A 113 41.83 -18.68 -22.94
CA TYR A 113 42.48 -18.06 -21.80
C TYR A 113 41.96 -18.64 -20.47
N HIS A 114 40.64 -18.75 -20.30
CA HIS A 114 40.04 -19.36 -19.11
C HIS A 114 40.40 -20.84 -18.96
N ILE A 115 40.48 -21.61 -20.05
CA ILE A 115 40.94 -23.00 -19.99
C ILE A 115 42.40 -23.06 -19.50
N CYS A 116 43.28 -22.23 -20.05
CA CYS A 116 44.69 -22.21 -19.66
C CYS A 116 44.88 -21.79 -18.19
N HIS A 117 44.24 -20.70 -17.78
CA HIS A 117 44.31 -20.20 -16.41
C HIS A 117 43.64 -21.13 -15.40
N GLY A 118 42.54 -21.77 -15.78
CA GLY A 118 41.85 -22.73 -14.93
C GLY A 118 42.71 -23.96 -14.66
N TYR A 119 43.44 -24.42 -15.68
CA TYR A 119 44.39 -25.51 -15.53
C TYR A 119 45.57 -25.11 -14.62
N ILE A 120 46.10 -23.91 -14.79
CA ILE A 120 47.15 -23.36 -13.91
C ILE A 120 46.67 -23.29 -12.46
N ASN A 121 45.47 -22.77 -12.21
CA ASN A 121 44.88 -22.68 -10.87
C ASN A 121 44.69 -24.08 -10.24
N LEU A 122 44.21 -25.05 -11.02
CA LEU A 122 44.03 -26.42 -10.55
C LEU A 122 45.38 -27.08 -10.20
N LEU A 123 46.41 -26.92 -11.04
CA LEU A 123 47.75 -27.46 -10.78
C LEU A 123 48.42 -26.82 -9.57
N ASN A 124 48.21 -25.50 -9.37
CA ASN A 124 48.70 -24.80 -8.19
C ASN A 124 48.06 -25.36 -6.91
N ASN A 125 46.77 -25.71 -6.95
CA ASN A 125 46.07 -26.32 -5.81
C ASN A 125 46.61 -27.72 -5.46
N ILE A 126 47.14 -28.46 -6.43
CA ILE A 126 47.68 -29.82 -6.24
C ILE A 126 49.22 -29.79 -6.03
N GLU A 127 49.85 -28.59 -6.02
CA GLU A 127 51.29 -28.38 -5.83
C GLU A 127 52.21 -29.12 -6.85
N LYS A 128 51.68 -29.52 -8.01
CA LYS A 128 52.42 -30.24 -9.06
C LYS A 128 52.69 -29.37 -10.30
N PHE A 129 53.16 -28.14 -10.08
CA PHE A 129 53.44 -27.17 -11.15
C PHE A 129 54.80 -27.42 -11.83
N SER A 130 54.92 -28.48 -12.65
CA SER A 130 56.04 -28.58 -13.61
C SER A 130 55.71 -29.53 -14.76
N GLY A 131 56.04 -29.13 -16.00
CA GLY A 131 55.89 -29.99 -17.17
C GLY A 131 55.74 -29.25 -18.49
N LYS A 132 55.93 -30.00 -19.59
CA LYS A 132 55.81 -29.55 -21.00
C LYS A 132 54.48 -28.85 -21.30
N ASN A 133 53.40 -29.23 -20.62
CA ASN A 133 52.06 -28.71 -20.82
C ASN A 133 51.89 -27.26 -20.33
N CYS A 134 52.56 -26.87 -19.24
CA CYS A 134 52.57 -25.48 -18.77
C CYS A 134 53.25 -24.54 -19.76
N GLU A 135 54.24 -25.01 -20.52
CA GLU A 135 54.86 -24.20 -21.57
C GLU A 135 53.91 -23.95 -22.75
N ILE A 136 53.08 -24.93 -23.11
CA ILE A 136 52.08 -24.78 -24.18
C ILE A 136 51.05 -23.73 -23.77
N PHE A 137 50.56 -23.78 -22.52
CA PHE A 137 49.61 -22.79 -21.99
C PHE A 137 50.20 -21.38 -21.89
N LYS A 138 51.45 -21.23 -21.45
CA LYS A 138 52.14 -19.93 -21.45
C LYS A 138 52.32 -19.39 -22.87
N LYS A 139 52.74 -20.24 -23.81
CA LYS A 139 52.92 -19.84 -25.22
C LYS A 139 51.61 -19.38 -25.86
N ILE A 140 50.48 -20.01 -25.56
CA ILE A 140 49.19 -19.60 -26.12
C ILE A 140 48.64 -18.31 -25.47
N THR A 141 48.78 -18.12 -24.15
CA THR A 141 48.30 -16.91 -23.46
C THR A 141 49.12 -15.66 -23.78
N GLU A 142 50.38 -15.81 -24.20
CA GLU A 142 51.24 -14.72 -24.69
C GLU A 142 50.81 -14.12 -26.04
N ILE A 143 49.91 -14.76 -26.79
CA ILE A 143 49.48 -14.24 -28.10
C ILE A 143 48.67 -12.95 -27.89
N ASN A 144 49.15 -11.87 -28.50
CA ASN A 144 48.59 -10.52 -28.44
C ASN A 144 48.44 -9.90 -29.85
N ASN A 145 47.91 -8.69 -29.94
CA ASN A 145 47.63 -8.00 -31.22
C ASN A 145 48.86 -7.83 -32.13
N GLN A 146 50.06 -7.78 -31.56
CA GLN A 146 51.33 -7.60 -32.28
C GLN A 146 51.98 -8.93 -32.68
N THR A 147 51.43 -10.06 -32.22
CA THR A 147 51.95 -11.39 -32.58
C THR A 147 51.79 -11.61 -34.07
N LYS A 148 52.82 -12.17 -34.72
CA LYS A 148 52.79 -12.41 -36.17
C LYS A 148 51.85 -13.56 -36.52
N GLY A 149 51.15 -13.49 -37.65
CA GLY A 149 50.17 -14.50 -38.08
C GLY A 149 50.73 -15.93 -38.09
N LEU A 150 51.98 -16.13 -38.54
CA LEU A 150 52.62 -17.45 -38.51
C LEU A 150 52.84 -17.98 -37.08
N GLN A 151 53.24 -17.11 -36.14
CA GLN A 151 53.47 -17.50 -34.75
C GLN A 151 52.17 -17.87 -34.06
N CYS A 152 51.10 -17.10 -34.32
CA CYS A 152 49.75 -17.40 -33.83
C CYS A 152 49.27 -18.76 -34.33
N PHE A 153 49.34 -18.99 -35.65
CA PHE A 153 48.99 -20.26 -36.27
C PHE A 153 49.75 -21.45 -35.66
N MET A 154 51.07 -21.35 -35.52
CA MET A 154 51.89 -22.44 -34.99
C MET A 154 51.54 -22.75 -33.52
N ARG A 155 51.41 -21.72 -32.67
CA ARG A 155 51.09 -21.87 -31.25
C ARG A 155 49.67 -22.42 -31.06
N TYR A 156 48.68 -21.91 -31.80
CA TYR A 156 47.30 -22.38 -31.71
C TYR A 156 47.12 -23.79 -32.26
N ARG A 157 47.76 -24.13 -33.38
CA ARG A 157 47.72 -25.50 -33.92
C ARG A 157 48.39 -26.52 -32.99
N GLN A 158 49.46 -26.12 -32.32
CA GLN A 158 50.07 -26.95 -31.28
C GLN A 158 49.11 -27.15 -30.11
N PHE A 159 48.48 -26.09 -29.60
CA PHE A 159 47.48 -26.17 -28.54
C PHE A 159 46.25 -27.01 -28.93
N LEU A 160 45.79 -26.91 -30.18
CA LEU A 160 44.69 -27.73 -30.68
C LEU A 160 45.01 -29.23 -30.62
N ARG A 161 46.14 -29.62 -31.22
CA ARG A 161 46.53 -31.03 -31.35
C ARG A 161 46.95 -31.66 -30.03
N GLU A 162 47.74 -30.95 -29.24
CA GLU A 162 48.33 -31.49 -28.02
C GLU A 162 47.38 -31.39 -26.82
N PHE A 163 46.31 -30.57 -26.91
CA PHE A 163 45.43 -30.32 -25.77
C PHE A 163 43.93 -30.28 -26.08
N LEU A 164 43.42 -29.34 -26.90
CA LEU A 164 41.96 -29.19 -27.08
C LEU A 164 41.30 -30.43 -27.69
N GLU A 165 41.91 -31.05 -28.70
CA GLU A 165 41.35 -32.23 -29.39
C GLU A 165 41.38 -33.51 -28.52
N CYS A 166 42.17 -33.52 -27.43
CA CYS A 166 42.36 -34.69 -26.57
C CYS A 166 41.34 -34.78 -25.41
N HIS A 167 40.55 -33.72 -25.18
CA HIS A 167 39.67 -33.59 -24.02
C HIS A 167 38.20 -33.41 -24.41
N SER A 168 37.29 -33.90 -23.56
CA SER A 168 35.85 -33.73 -23.79
C SER A 168 35.43 -32.28 -23.53
N LYS A 169 34.30 -31.88 -24.14
CA LYS A 169 33.75 -30.53 -23.99
C LYS A 169 33.39 -30.22 -22.54
N GLU A 170 32.90 -31.20 -21.80
CA GLU A 170 32.52 -31.10 -20.39
C GLU A 170 33.75 -30.87 -19.51
N PHE A 171 34.84 -31.59 -19.76
CA PHE A 171 36.10 -31.40 -19.02
C PHE A 171 36.70 -30.02 -19.31
N LEU A 172 36.73 -29.60 -20.58
CA LEU A 172 37.21 -28.26 -20.93
C LEU A 172 36.36 -27.16 -20.30
N ASN A 173 35.04 -27.34 -20.25
CA ASN A 173 34.14 -26.41 -19.55
C ASN A 173 34.42 -26.38 -18.04
N PHE A 174 34.64 -27.53 -17.40
CA PHE A 174 35.03 -27.59 -15.98
C PHE A 174 36.32 -26.83 -15.71
N ILE A 175 37.34 -27.03 -16.54
CA ILE A 175 38.61 -26.31 -16.41
C ILE A 175 38.40 -24.80 -16.59
N ALA A 176 37.60 -24.38 -17.57
CA ALA A 176 37.27 -22.97 -17.74
C ALA A 176 36.55 -22.38 -16.50
N GLN A 177 35.61 -23.11 -15.91
CA GLN A 177 34.93 -22.71 -14.66
C GLN A 177 35.90 -22.61 -13.48
N TYR A 178 36.96 -23.42 -13.46
CA TYR A 178 38.02 -23.31 -12.45
C TYR A 178 38.75 -21.96 -12.49
N SER A 179 38.86 -21.34 -13.67
CA SER A 179 39.34 -19.96 -13.80
C SER A 179 38.26 -18.95 -13.43
N LEU A 180 37.07 -19.08 -13.99
CA LEU A 180 35.98 -18.10 -13.86
C LEU A 180 35.46 -17.99 -12.42
N SER A 181 35.53 -19.09 -11.67
CA SER A 181 34.97 -19.22 -10.32
C SER A 181 36.03 -19.43 -9.23
N ASN A 182 37.27 -18.97 -9.46
CA ASN A 182 38.38 -19.24 -8.54
C ASN A 182 38.10 -18.84 -7.08
N GLU A 183 37.46 -17.68 -6.86
CA GLU A 183 37.11 -17.21 -5.51
C GLU A 183 36.07 -18.10 -4.83
N LEU A 184 35.02 -18.50 -5.56
CA LEU A 184 33.99 -19.42 -5.10
C LEU A 184 34.59 -20.79 -4.75
N ILE A 185 35.44 -21.33 -5.62
CA ILE A 185 36.09 -22.63 -5.42
C ILE A 185 37.04 -22.58 -4.21
N THR A 186 37.80 -21.50 -4.05
CA THR A 186 38.67 -21.30 -2.88
C THR A 186 37.86 -21.28 -1.60
N PHE A 187 36.74 -20.54 -1.58
CA PHE A 187 35.84 -20.50 -0.43
C PHE A 187 35.20 -21.87 -0.14
N LEU A 188 34.73 -22.57 -1.18
CA LEU A 188 34.21 -23.93 -1.07
C LEU A 188 35.25 -24.88 -0.48
N ASN A 189 36.52 -24.78 -0.85
CA ASN A 189 37.57 -25.66 -0.33
C ASN A 189 37.90 -25.38 1.15
N LEU A 190 37.80 -24.12 1.60
CA LEU A 190 38.06 -23.72 3.00
C LEU A 190 36.95 -24.12 3.97
N LEU A 191 35.70 -24.20 3.51
CA LEU A 191 34.54 -24.47 4.37
C LEU A 191 34.54 -25.91 4.95
N PRO A 192 34.37 -26.09 6.28
CA PRO A 192 34.02 -27.37 6.88
C PRO A 192 32.65 -27.88 6.41
N SER A 193 32.45 -29.20 6.42
CA SER A 193 31.13 -29.80 6.07
C SER A 193 30.02 -29.39 7.04
N THR A 194 30.34 -29.20 8.33
CA THR A 194 29.40 -28.79 9.39
C THR A 194 28.81 -27.40 9.14
N ASP A 195 29.57 -26.49 8.55
CA ASP A 195 29.14 -25.12 8.33
C ASP A 195 28.17 -25.00 7.15
N VAL A 196 28.26 -25.95 6.22
CA VAL A 196 27.33 -26.09 5.10
C VAL A 196 25.98 -26.65 5.57
N ASP A 197 25.99 -27.54 6.57
CA ASP A 197 24.76 -28.02 7.21
C ASP A 197 24.06 -26.91 8.01
N ASN A 198 24.82 -26.01 8.66
CA ASN A 198 24.27 -24.82 9.32
C ASN A 198 23.62 -23.86 8.32
N LEU A 199 24.25 -23.64 7.16
CA LEU A 199 23.67 -22.85 6.06
C LEU A 199 22.35 -23.47 5.55
N LEU A 200 22.28 -24.80 5.45
CA LEU A 200 21.05 -25.52 5.08
C LEU A 200 19.94 -25.37 6.12
N GLN A 201 20.27 -25.42 7.42
CA GLN A 201 19.28 -25.23 8.49
C GLN A 201 18.75 -23.80 8.53
N ALA A 202 19.61 -22.80 8.38
CA ALA A 202 19.23 -21.40 8.41
C ALA A 202 18.24 -21.00 7.29
N VAL A 203 18.28 -21.68 6.14
CA VAL A 203 17.32 -21.45 5.04
C VAL A 203 15.89 -21.85 5.40
N ASN A 204 15.69 -22.76 6.35
CA ASN A 204 14.34 -23.12 6.80
C ASN A 204 13.72 -22.04 7.71
N ASP A 205 14.55 -21.18 8.31
CA ASP A 205 14.15 -20.22 9.34
C ASP A 205 14.15 -18.75 8.85
N TRP A 206 14.63 -18.47 7.63
CA TRP A 206 14.80 -17.12 7.09
C TRP A 206 13.81 -16.80 5.97
N ASP A 207 13.27 -15.57 5.96
CA ASP A 207 12.48 -15.04 4.86
C ASP A 207 13.29 -14.97 3.55
N GLU A 208 12.66 -15.28 2.40
CA GLU A 208 13.26 -15.41 1.06
C GLU A 208 13.95 -14.14 0.49
N THR A 209 14.15 -13.08 1.29
CA THR A 209 14.54 -11.74 0.83
C THR A 209 16.02 -11.56 0.52
N LEU A 210 16.92 -12.42 1.03
CA LEU A 210 18.38 -12.23 0.94
C LEU A 210 19.10 -13.23 0.04
N ILE A 211 18.74 -14.51 0.10
CA ILE A 211 19.24 -15.58 -0.79
C ILE A 211 18.10 -16.56 -1.01
N ASN A 212 17.83 -16.92 -2.26
CA ASN A 212 16.81 -17.91 -2.56
C ASN A 212 17.27 -19.33 -2.16
N THR A 213 16.32 -20.18 -1.80
CA THR A 213 16.57 -21.58 -1.39
C THR A 213 17.34 -22.37 -2.45
N LYS A 214 17.08 -22.11 -3.74
CA LYS A 214 17.76 -22.77 -4.86
C LYS A 214 19.27 -22.49 -4.87
N THR A 215 19.69 -21.26 -4.64
CA THR A 215 21.10 -20.85 -4.63
C THR A 215 21.87 -21.53 -3.49
N VAL A 216 21.23 -21.75 -2.33
CA VAL A 216 21.87 -22.49 -1.23
C VAL A 216 22.00 -23.98 -1.56
N LEU A 217 20.97 -24.57 -2.18
CA LEU A 217 21.05 -25.96 -2.66
C LEU A 217 22.11 -26.14 -3.76
N ASP A 218 22.21 -25.20 -4.69
CA ASP A 218 23.26 -25.15 -5.71
C ASP A 218 24.66 -25.09 -5.07
N PHE A 219 24.82 -24.27 -4.02
CA PHE A 219 26.08 -24.13 -3.28
C PHE A 219 26.49 -25.42 -2.56
N VAL A 220 25.52 -26.09 -1.92
CA VAL A 220 25.72 -27.41 -1.28
C VAL A 220 26.12 -28.46 -2.32
N MET A 221 25.49 -28.45 -3.49
CA MET A 221 25.78 -29.37 -4.58
C MET A 221 27.21 -29.17 -5.11
N LEU A 222 27.66 -27.92 -5.28
CA LEU A 222 29.05 -27.60 -5.61
C LEU A 222 30.03 -28.07 -4.53
N LYS A 223 29.74 -27.82 -3.24
CA LYS A 223 30.59 -28.30 -2.14
C LYS A 223 30.76 -29.81 -2.17
N ARG A 224 29.66 -30.55 -2.33
CA ARG A 224 29.69 -32.03 -2.39
C ARG A 224 30.53 -32.52 -3.56
N PHE A 225 30.39 -31.88 -4.73
CA PHE A 225 31.21 -32.19 -5.90
C PHE A 225 32.70 -31.98 -5.61
N PHE A 226 33.09 -30.79 -5.12
CA PHE A 226 34.49 -30.47 -4.85
C PHE A 226 35.09 -31.31 -3.72
N VAL A 227 34.32 -31.69 -2.70
CA VAL A 227 34.80 -32.63 -1.66
C VAL A 227 35.18 -33.97 -2.29
N ARG A 228 34.32 -34.55 -3.13
CA ARG A 228 34.60 -35.84 -3.79
C ARG A 228 35.73 -35.74 -4.82
N PHE A 229 35.76 -34.64 -5.57
CA PHE A 229 36.81 -34.39 -6.54
C PHE A 229 38.17 -34.23 -5.84
N ASN A 230 38.24 -33.42 -4.78
CA ASN A 230 39.48 -33.22 -4.01
C ASN A 230 39.95 -34.50 -3.32
N GLN A 231 39.06 -35.34 -2.78
CA GLN A 231 39.42 -36.66 -2.23
C GLN A 231 40.13 -37.54 -3.26
N LYS A 232 39.68 -37.51 -4.53
CA LYS A 232 40.35 -38.23 -5.61
C LYS A 232 41.66 -37.58 -6.01
N LEU A 233 41.73 -36.25 -6.00
CA LEU A 233 42.98 -35.53 -6.23
C LEU A 233 44.03 -35.77 -5.14
N ASP A 234 43.64 -35.96 -3.88
CA ASP A 234 44.56 -36.27 -2.78
C ASP A 234 45.31 -37.58 -3.03
N SER A 235 44.64 -38.57 -3.64
CA SER A 235 45.30 -39.82 -4.07
C SER A 235 46.36 -39.59 -5.15
N ILE A 236 46.15 -38.61 -6.04
CA ILE A 236 47.08 -38.20 -7.10
C ILE A 236 48.21 -37.35 -6.52
N ARG A 237 47.94 -36.52 -5.51
CA ARG A 237 48.92 -35.68 -4.81
C ARG A 237 49.96 -36.54 -4.08
N ASN A 238 49.51 -37.62 -3.45
CA ASN A 238 50.34 -38.52 -2.63
C ASN A 238 51.11 -39.57 -3.45
N ASP A 239 50.82 -39.74 -4.74
CA ASP A 239 51.56 -40.65 -5.63
C ASP A 239 52.86 -39.98 -6.15
N SER A 240 53.98 -40.69 -6.00
CA SER A 240 55.35 -40.23 -6.34
C SER A 240 55.75 -40.51 -7.80
N SER A 241 54.86 -41.13 -8.59
CA SER A 241 55.06 -41.33 -10.03
C SER A 241 54.88 -40.04 -10.85
N LEU A 242 55.45 -40.02 -12.07
CA LEU A 242 55.33 -38.90 -13.02
C LEU A 242 53.86 -38.53 -13.23
N PHE A 243 53.50 -37.32 -12.85
CA PHE A 243 52.15 -36.78 -12.96
C PHE A 243 51.69 -36.70 -14.42
N ASP A 244 50.50 -37.23 -14.70
CA ASP A 244 49.86 -37.17 -16.02
C ASP A 244 48.49 -36.46 -15.94
N ILE A 245 48.21 -35.63 -16.94
CA ILE A 245 46.97 -34.88 -17.13
C ILE A 245 45.75 -35.81 -17.19
N GLU A 246 45.94 -37.01 -17.79
CA GLU A 246 44.87 -38.00 -17.87
C GLU A 246 44.36 -38.45 -16.49
N GLN A 247 45.16 -38.37 -15.43
CA GLN A 247 44.70 -38.71 -14.07
C GLN A 247 43.68 -37.69 -13.54
N ILE A 248 43.85 -36.40 -13.82
CA ILE A 248 42.88 -35.36 -13.45
C ILE A 248 41.57 -35.55 -14.23
N LYS A 249 41.69 -35.88 -15.51
CA LYS A 249 40.54 -36.16 -16.37
C LYS A 249 39.75 -37.36 -15.86
N ILE A 250 40.42 -38.45 -15.46
CA ILE A 250 39.79 -39.63 -14.84
C ILE A 250 39.11 -39.24 -13.51
N ALA A 251 39.77 -38.44 -12.67
CA ALA A 251 39.19 -37.97 -11.40
C ALA A 251 37.92 -37.12 -11.64
N PHE A 252 37.92 -36.26 -12.66
CA PHE A 252 36.74 -35.51 -13.07
C PHE A 252 35.64 -36.44 -13.60
N GLN A 253 35.95 -37.28 -14.60
CA GLN A 253 34.97 -38.17 -15.25
C GLN A 253 34.27 -39.08 -14.25
N THR A 254 35.04 -39.75 -13.41
CA THR A 254 34.48 -40.63 -12.36
C THR A 254 33.67 -39.89 -11.30
N THR A 255 33.83 -38.58 -11.15
CA THR A 255 33.02 -37.76 -10.24
C THR A 255 31.78 -37.24 -10.96
N PHE A 256 31.91 -36.87 -12.22
CA PHE A 256 30.85 -36.32 -13.07
C PHE A 256 29.83 -37.39 -13.54
N GLU A 257 30.23 -38.66 -13.63
CA GLU A 257 29.35 -39.78 -14.00
C GLU A 257 28.24 -40.06 -12.97
N ASP A 258 28.36 -39.57 -11.74
CA ASP A 258 27.30 -39.68 -10.73
C ASP A 258 26.10 -38.81 -11.14
N GLU A 259 24.90 -39.40 -11.17
CA GLU A 259 23.67 -38.72 -11.61
C GLU A 259 23.41 -37.41 -10.89
N GLN A 260 23.83 -37.30 -9.63
CA GLN A 260 23.62 -36.10 -8.84
C GLN A 260 24.41 -34.88 -9.35
N PHE A 261 25.43 -35.07 -10.20
CA PHE A 261 26.30 -33.99 -10.69
C PHE A 261 26.16 -33.67 -12.18
N LYS A 262 25.22 -34.30 -12.90
CA LYS A 262 24.99 -34.05 -14.34
C LYS A 262 24.71 -32.58 -14.68
N ASN A 263 24.14 -31.82 -13.73
CA ASN A 263 23.80 -30.40 -13.90
C ASN A 263 24.74 -29.43 -13.15
N ILE A 264 25.92 -29.89 -12.71
CA ILE A 264 26.82 -29.10 -11.84
C ILE A 264 27.22 -27.73 -12.43
N PHE A 265 27.32 -27.63 -13.76
CA PHE A 265 27.68 -26.38 -14.44
C PHE A 265 26.63 -25.27 -14.28
N ASN A 266 25.37 -25.63 -14.05
CA ASN A 266 24.29 -24.66 -13.85
C ASN A 266 24.31 -24.01 -12.45
N CYS A 267 25.06 -24.59 -11.50
CA CYS A 267 25.17 -24.10 -10.14
C CYS A 267 26.21 -22.97 -9.99
N PHE A 268 27.22 -22.90 -10.88
CA PHE A 268 28.27 -21.87 -10.80
C PHE A 268 27.73 -20.43 -10.94
N PRO A 269 26.87 -20.11 -11.93
CA PRO A 269 26.37 -18.74 -12.10
C PRO A 269 25.54 -18.23 -10.91
N THR A 270 24.69 -19.09 -10.34
CA THR A 270 23.82 -18.73 -9.21
C THR A 270 24.65 -18.49 -7.95
N CYS A 271 25.62 -19.36 -7.66
CA CYS A 271 26.49 -19.20 -6.51
C CYS A 271 27.47 -18.03 -6.64
N LEU A 272 27.99 -17.75 -7.84
CA LEU A 272 28.85 -16.59 -8.07
C LEU A 272 28.11 -15.26 -7.85
N ALA A 273 26.89 -15.14 -8.39
CA ALA A 273 26.09 -13.93 -8.23
C ALA A 273 25.75 -13.63 -6.76
N SER A 274 25.70 -14.67 -5.90
CA SER A 274 25.33 -14.54 -4.49
C SER A 274 26.47 -14.84 -3.50
N LEU A 275 27.72 -14.95 -3.96
CA LEU A 275 28.85 -15.35 -3.12
C LEU A 275 29.04 -14.45 -1.89
N THR A 276 28.92 -13.14 -2.06
CA THR A 276 29.03 -12.16 -0.97
C THR A 276 27.95 -12.37 0.09
N SER A 277 26.71 -12.63 -0.33
CA SER A 277 25.60 -12.93 0.56
C SER A 277 25.82 -14.26 1.28
N ILE A 278 26.27 -15.32 0.60
CA ILE A 278 26.55 -16.63 1.21
C ILE A 278 27.64 -16.51 2.29
N LYS A 279 28.73 -15.79 2.00
CA LYS A 279 29.79 -15.49 2.98
C LYS A 279 29.25 -14.74 4.19
N ARG A 280 28.31 -13.81 4.00
CA ARG A 280 27.66 -13.06 5.08
C ARG A 280 26.82 -13.96 5.99
N ILE A 281 25.94 -14.79 5.43
CA ILE A 281 25.11 -15.71 6.21
C ILE A 281 25.99 -16.66 7.04
N HIS A 282 27.05 -17.19 6.44
CA HIS A 282 27.98 -18.05 7.14
C HIS A 282 28.60 -17.35 8.38
N LEU A 283 28.99 -16.08 8.26
CA LEU A 283 29.51 -15.29 9.39
C LEU A 283 28.45 -15.00 10.46
N GLU A 284 27.21 -14.67 10.09
CA GLU A 284 26.12 -14.44 11.05
C GLU A 284 25.78 -15.67 11.91
N LEU A 285 25.95 -16.86 11.34
CA LEU A 285 25.72 -18.13 12.03
C LEU A 285 26.89 -18.56 12.92
N THR A 286 28.11 -18.11 12.63
CA THR A 286 29.34 -18.54 13.31
C THR A 286 29.86 -17.52 14.33
N ASP A 287 29.75 -16.22 14.04
CA ASP A 287 30.13 -15.11 14.94
C ASP A 287 29.25 -13.86 14.73
N LYS A 288 28.20 -13.74 15.54
CA LYS A 288 27.22 -12.65 15.48
C LYS A 288 27.83 -11.27 15.76
N GLU A 289 28.85 -11.18 16.61
CA GLU A 289 29.49 -9.89 16.92
C GLU A 289 30.36 -9.42 15.76
N LEU A 290 31.15 -10.31 15.17
CA LEU A 290 32.02 -10.00 14.05
C LEU A 290 31.20 -9.62 12.79
N SER A 291 30.07 -10.29 12.56
CA SER A 291 29.14 -9.91 11.49
C SER A 291 28.56 -8.50 11.66
N LYS A 292 28.11 -8.13 12.87
CA LYS A 292 27.58 -6.78 13.13
C LYS A 292 28.65 -5.69 13.01
N ARG A 293 29.87 -5.96 13.48
CA ARG A 293 31.02 -5.04 13.29
C ARG A 293 31.33 -4.84 11.81
N LYS A 294 31.34 -5.92 11.03
CA LYS A 294 31.54 -5.85 9.59
C LYS A 294 30.44 -5.06 8.89
N ARG A 295 29.18 -5.24 9.28
CA ARG A 295 28.05 -4.46 8.75
C ARG A 295 28.18 -2.97 9.06
N ILE A 296 28.62 -2.60 10.26
CA ILE A 296 28.90 -1.20 10.60
C ILE A 296 30.03 -0.65 9.72
N SER A 297 31.11 -1.40 9.56
CA SER A 297 32.23 -0.98 8.71
C SER A 297 31.83 -0.85 7.24
N ASP A 298 31.06 -1.80 6.71
CA ASP A 298 30.52 -1.75 5.34
C ASP A 298 29.65 -0.49 5.13
N ILE A 299 28.85 -0.09 6.13
CA ILE A 299 28.05 1.14 6.10
C ILE A 299 28.94 2.39 6.15
N MET A 300 30.04 2.36 6.89
CA MET A 300 30.91 3.54 7.05
C MET A 300 31.94 3.71 5.92
N GLN A 301 32.23 2.66 5.13
CA GLN A 301 33.23 2.70 4.06
C GLN A 301 32.73 3.43 2.81
N ASN A 302 31.55 3.10 2.29
CA ASN A 302 30.99 3.73 1.10
C ASN A 302 29.47 3.53 1.03
N ILE A 303 28.71 4.55 1.43
CA ILE A 303 27.25 4.55 1.30
C ILE A 303 26.74 5.79 0.58
N LYS A 304 25.70 5.57 -0.20
CA LYS A 304 24.82 6.63 -0.69
C LYS A 304 23.45 6.44 -0.07
N PHE A 305 22.90 7.50 0.50
CA PHE A 305 21.61 7.44 1.17
C PHE A 305 20.82 8.72 0.97
N GLY A 306 19.51 8.62 1.16
CA GLY A 306 18.59 9.74 1.11
C GLY A 306 17.50 9.59 2.14
N PHE A 307 16.85 10.70 2.45
CA PHE A 307 15.68 10.70 3.33
C PHE A 307 14.42 10.52 2.51
N ILE A 308 13.46 9.75 3.02
CA ILE A 308 12.18 9.46 2.37
C ILE A 308 11.03 9.72 3.32
N GLU A 309 9.82 9.88 2.77
CA GLU A 309 8.59 9.95 3.55
C GLU A 309 7.70 8.75 3.21
N GLU A 310 7.38 7.93 4.21
CA GLU A 310 6.50 6.77 4.11
C GLU A 310 5.35 6.94 5.11
N PHE A 311 4.10 6.88 4.63
CA PHE A 311 2.91 6.98 5.48
C PHE A 311 2.92 8.18 6.45
N ASN A 312 3.32 9.37 5.96
CA ASN A 312 3.48 10.61 6.75
C ASN A 312 4.55 10.54 7.86
N LYS A 313 5.50 9.60 7.77
CA LYS A 313 6.66 9.51 8.66
C LYS A 313 7.94 9.59 7.83
N PHE A 314 8.92 10.33 8.33
CA PHE A 314 10.22 10.44 7.68
C PHE A 314 11.11 9.24 8.05
N ASN A 315 11.83 8.73 7.07
CA ASN A 315 12.75 7.61 7.21
C ASN A 315 14.01 7.86 6.38
N ILE A 316 15.00 6.96 6.49
CA ILE A 316 16.22 6.94 5.70
C ILE A 316 16.21 5.69 4.81
N ASN A 317 16.74 5.83 3.60
CA ASN A 317 16.98 4.71 2.69
C ASN A 317 18.45 4.72 2.26
N ILE A 318 19.16 3.62 2.53
CA ILE A 318 20.57 3.43 2.17
C ILE A 318 20.66 2.47 0.98
N GLU A 319 21.23 2.92 -0.13
CA GLU A 319 21.46 2.09 -1.32
C GLU A 319 22.82 1.37 -1.24
N PRO A 320 22.92 0.11 -1.68
CA PRO A 320 21.89 -0.74 -2.30
C PRO A 320 21.08 -1.60 -1.30
N GLN A 321 21.33 -1.46 0.01
CA GLN A 321 20.92 -2.46 1.02
C GLN A 321 19.52 -2.24 1.62
N SER A 322 18.75 -1.21 1.21
CA SER A 322 17.40 -0.91 1.72
C SER A 322 17.33 -0.89 3.26
N ILE A 323 18.35 -0.31 3.90
CA ILE A 323 18.42 -0.22 5.38
C ILE A 323 17.58 0.98 5.83
N CYS A 324 16.69 0.76 6.82
CA CYS A 324 15.85 1.79 7.41
C CYS A 324 16.41 2.32 8.75
N PHE A 325 15.79 3.37 9.31
CA PHE A 325 16.25 3.96 10.57
C PHE A 325 16.20 2.96 11.75
N ASN A 326 15.21 2.07 11.79
CA ASN A 326 15.09 1.07 12.86
C ASN A 326 16.31 0.13 12.88
N ASP A 327 16.78 -0.28 11.69
CA ASP A 327 17.97 -1.12 11.56
C ASP A 327 19.23 -0.37 12.05
N LEU A 328 19.37 0.90 11.67
CA LEU A 328 20.47 1.76 12.11
C LEU A 328 20.45 1.99 13.63
N SER A 329 19.27 2.18 14.20
CA SER A 329 19.07 2.36 15.64
C SER A 329 19.48 1.09 16.41
N GLU A 330 19.11 -0.10 15.93
CA GLU A 330 19.57 -1.36 16.52
C GLU A 330 21.09 -1.49 16.43
N LEU A 331 21.68 -1.21 15.25
CA LEU A 331 23.12 -1.25 15.06
C LEU A 331 23.84 -0.25 15.96
N ARG A 332 23.29 0.95 16.18
CA ARG A 332 23.84 1.97 17.08
C ARG A 332 23.87 1.47 18.51
N ASP A 333 22.78 0.90 18.99
CA ASP A 333 22.70 0.39 20.36
C ASP A 333 23.67 -0.78 20.57
N ARG A 334 23.86 -1.61 19.54
CA ARG A 334 24.89 -2.67 19.53
C ARG A 334 26.31 -2.10 19.47
N ALA A 335 26.56 -1.07 18.66
CA ALA A 335 27.85 -0.39 18.60
C ALA A 335 28.23 0.18 19.97
N ARG A 336 27.29 0.84 20.66
CA ARG A 336 27.47 1.33 22.04
C ARG A 336 27.83 0.21 23.01
N LEU A 337 27.09 -0.91 22.98
CA LEU A 337 27.38 -2.06 23.85
C LEU A 337 28.78 -2.64 23.60
N ILE A 338 29.19 -2.73 22.33
CA ILE A 338 30.53 -3.18 21.94
C ILE A 338 31.58 -2.18 22.46
N GLU A 339 31.39 -0.88 22.29
CA GLU A 339 32.27 0.17 22.81
C GLU A 339 32.44 0.06 24.33
N TYR A 340 31.35 -0.10 25.09
CA TYR A 340 31.39 -0.29 26.54
C TYR A 340 32.13 -1.57 26.96
N SER A 341 31.93 -2.68 26.26
CA SER A 341 32.61 -3.95 26.56
C SER A 341 34.12 -3.90 26.27
N THR A 342 34.53 -3.16 25.24
CA THR A 342 35.92 -3.06 24.79
C THR A 342 36.73 -2.07 25.63
N ASN A 343 36.11 -0.97 26.09
CA ASN A 343 36.75 -0.01 27.01
C ASN A 343 37.16 -0.62 28.37
N ASN A 344 36.50 -1.70 28.80
CA ASN A 344 36.86 -2.42 30.03
C ASN A 344 38.05 -3.38 29.85
N ASN A 345 38.39 -3.77 28.63
CA ASN A 345 39.44 -4.74 28.31
C ASN A 345 40.55 -4.07 27.49
N LYS A 346 41.66 -3.67 28.13
CA LYS A 346 42.84 -3.11 27.44
C LYS A 346 43.48 -4.14 26.51
N PHE A 347 43.21 -4.09 25.21
CA PHE A 347 43.93 -4.86 24.17
C PHE A 347 44.19 -4.05 22.89
N SER A 348 45.38 -4.25 22.30
CA SER A 348 45.94 -3.92 20.95
C SER A 348 45.57 -2.61 20.20
N ILE A 349 46.51 -2.10 19.39
CA ILE A 349 46.36 -0.88 18.56
C ILE A 349 45.23 -1.01 17.51
N ASP A 350 44.98 -2.22 17.00
CA ASP A 350 43.87 -2.50 16.06
C ASP A 350 42.48 -2.25 16.68
N SER A 351 42.35 -2.36 18.01
CA SER A 351 41.07 -2.06 18.69
C SER A 351 40.75 -0.58 18.72
N GLN A 352 41.75 0.31 18.60
CA GLN A 352 41.53 1.76 18.65
C GLN A 352 40.92 2.30 17.35
N HIS A 353 41.25 1.69 16.21
CA HIS A 353 40.63 2.03 14.93
C HIS A 353 39.16 1.60 14.91
N ASP A 354 38.90 0.35 15.31
CA ASP A 354 37.54 -0.19 15.44
C ASP A 354 36.67 0.65 16.40
N ILE A 355 37.21 1.06 17.55
CA ILE A 355 36.48 1.91 18.51
C ILE A 355 36.15 3.28 17.89
N LYS A 356 37.07 3.89 17.14
CA LYS A 356 36.81 5.17 16.46
C LYS A 356 35.74 5.03 15.39
N GLU A 357 35.78 3.96 14.62
CA GLU A 357 34.77 3.68 13.59
C GLU A 357 33.38 3.45 14.19
N LEU A 358 33.30 2.71 15.30
CA LEU A 358 32.06 2.54 16.06
C LEU A 358 31.53 3.87 16.61
N HIS A 359 32.40 4.72 17.16
CA HIS A 359 32.01 6.05 17.65
C HIS A 359 31.51 6.97 16.53
N SER A 360 32.20 6.96 15.38
CA SER A 360 31.76 7.67 14.17
C SER A 360 30.40 7.19 13.70
N PHE A 361 30.16 5.88 13.69
CA PHE A 361 28.85 5.32 13.36
C PHE A 361 27.75 5.74 14.35
N VAL A 362 28.01 5.71 15.65
CA VAL A 362 27.04 6.16 16.66
C VAL A 362 26.66 7.63 16.42
N THR A 363 27.65 8.49 16.21
CA THR A 363 27.46 9.92 15.93
C THR A 363 26.66 10.13 14.64
N PHE A 364 26.98 9.38 13.59
CA PHE A 364 26.24 9.39 12.32
C PHE A 364 24.75 9.09 12.54
N VAL A 365 24.42 8.01 13.25
CA VAL A 365 23.01 7.62 13.50
C VAL A 365 22.28 8.67 14.37
N GLU A 366 22.96 9.29 15.33
CA GLU A 366 22.38 10.38 16.14
C GLU A 366 22.05 11.62 15.30
N ILE A 367 22.91 11.97 14.32
CA ILE A 367 22.65 13.07 13.40
C ILE A 367 21.46 12.73 12.48
N VAL A 368 21.38 11.49 11.97
CA VAL A 368 20.24 11.01 11.20
C VAL A 368 18.94 11.13 12.01
N GLU A 369 18.93 10.65 13.26
CA GLU A 369 17.77 10.76 14.16
C GLU A 369 17.34 12.23 14.35
N LYS A 370 18.31 13.12 14.55
CA LYS A 370 18.06 14.57 14.68
C LYS A 370 17.47 15.17 13.40
N ILE A 371 17.97 14.80 12.22
CA ILE A 371 17.44 15.26 10.93
C ILE A 371 16.00 14.78 10.74
N LEU A 372 15.70 13.50 11.01
CA LEU A 372 14.35 12.96 10.93
C LEU A 372 13.38 13.72 11.86
N LYS A 373 13.82 14.00 13.10
CA LYS A 373 13.06 14.82 14.04
C LYS A 373 12.82 16.24 13.52
N ASN A 374 13.83 16.88 12.92
CA ASN A 374 13.69 18.21 12.33
C ASN A 374 12.72 18.21 11.13
N PHE A 375 12.74 17.19 10.28
CA PHE A 375 11.74 17.05 9.22
C PHE A 375 10.33 16.91 9.78
N SER A 376 10.12 16.08 10.81
CA SER A 376 8.82 16.00 11.48
C SER A 376 8.37 17.36 12.03
N LEU A 377 9.25 18.10 12.70
CA LEU A 377 8.93 19.43 13.25
C LEU A 377 8.64 20.47 12.17
N LEU A 378 9.44 20.51 11.10
CA LEU A 378 9.21 21.37 9.94
C LEU A 378 7.87 21.02 9.26
N ASN A 379 7.52 19.74 9.17
CA ASN A 379 6.27 19.30 8.55
C ASN A 379 5.06 19.72 9.39
N ILE A 380 5.13 19.54 10.71
CA ILE A 380 4.12 20.01 11.66
C ILE A 380 3.97 21.53 11.58
N ALA A 381 5.09 22.26 11.48
CA ALA A 381 5.11 23.71 11.29
C ALA A 381 4.70 24.16 9.88
N GLY A 382 4.47 23.23 8.95
CA GLY A 382 4.00 23.53 7.60
C GLY A 382 5.04 24.19 6.70
N HIS A 383 6.33 23.87 6.83
CA HIS A 383 7.34 24.41 5.90
C HIS A 383 7.20 23.74 4.52
N PRO A 384 7.16 24.50 3.40
CA PRO A 384 6.85 23.95 2.07
C PRO A 384 8.05 23.27 1.38
N SER A 385 9.28 23.49 1.83
CA SER A 385 10.49 23.00 1.14
C SER A 385 10.92 21.58 1.51
N ILE A 386 10.19 20.87 2.38
CA ILE A 386 10.60 19.55 2.87
C ILE A 386 10.80 18.56 1.71
N ILE A 387 9.91 18.60 0.72
CA ILE A 387 9.97 17.77 -0.49
C ILE A 387 11.29 17.95 -1.25
N ASN A 388 11.89 19.14 -1.21
CA ASN A 388 13.16 19.43 -1.86
C ASN A 388 14.36 18.76 -1.15
N TYR A 389 14.17 18.34 0.10
CA TYR A 389 15.20 17.70 0.92
C TYR A 389 15.09 16.16 0.96
N LEU A 390 14.05 15.59 0.35
CA LEU A 390 13.84 14.15 0.25
C LEU A 390 14.45 13.58 -1.04
N SER A 391 14.70 12.27 -1.06
CA SER A 391 15.10 11.53 -2.26
C SER A 391 13.99 11.53 -3.31
N PRO A 392 14.28 11.68 -4.62
CA PRO A 392 15.61 11.73 -5.26
C PRO A 392 16.24 13.13 -5.31
N ASN A 393 15.58 14.17 -4.82
CA ASN A 393 16.04 15.57 -4.95
C ASN A 393 17.33 15.83 -4.17
N LYS A 394 17.51 15.17 -3.02
CA LYS A 394 18.74 15.25 -2.23
C LYS A 394 19.21 13.86 -1.78
N SER A 395 20.49 13.59 -1.97
CA SER A 395 21.18 12.39 -1.49
C SER A 395 22.52 12.77 -0.89
N PHE A 396 22.96 12.01 0.10
CA PHE A 396 24.23 12.16 0.78
C PHE A 396 25.11 10.97 0.47
N THR A 397 26.42 11.20 0.47
CA THR A 397 27.42 10.14 0.35
C THR A 397 28.33 10.19 1.56
N CYS A 398 28.52 9.04 2.22
CA CYS A 398 29.53 8.88 3.26
C CYS A 398 30.61 7.95 2.74
N VAL A 399 31.86 8.44 2.75
CA VAL A 399 33.06 7.73 2.30
C VAL A 399 34.06 7.76 3.43
N ASP A 400 34.59 6.60 3.82
CA ASP A 400 35.61 6.47 4.88
C ASP A 400 35.24 7.21 6.19
N SER A 401 33.99 7.08 6.62
CA SER A 401 33.42 7.77 7.79
C SER A 401 33.33 9.30 7.70
N ASP A 402 33.49 9.91 6.53
CA ASP A 402 33.22 11.34 6.33
C ASP A 402 31.74 11.59 6.07
N TYR A 403 31.08 12.26 7.01
CA TYR A 403 29.67 12.71 6.92
C TYR A 403 29.53 14.19 7.28
N GLN A 404 30.55 15.00 6.99
CA GLN A 404 30.54 16.44 7.30
C GLN A 404 29.37 17.18 6.61
N GLU A 405 29.01 16.79 5.38
CA GLU A 405 27.84 17.32 4.67
C GLU A 405 26.55 17.10 5.46
N LEU A 406 26.43 15.95 6.13
CA LEU A 406 25.27 15.61 6.95
C LEU A 406 25.19 16.47 8.22
N ILE A 407 26.34 16.75 8.85
CA ILE A 407 26.43 17.66 10.01
C ILE A 407 25.99 19.07 9.60
N GLU A 408 26.56 19.60 8.52
CA GLU A 408 26.23 20.94 8.01
C GLU A 408 24.75 21.02 7.63
N PHE A 409 24.21 19.97 7.03
CA PHE A 409 22.79 19.89 6.71
C PHE A 409 21.91 19.85 7.96
N SER A 410 22.29 19.11 9.00
CA SER A 410 21.56 19.13 10.28
C SER A 410 21.54 20.53 10.90
N VAL A 411 22.65 21.27 10.87
CA VAL A 411 22.73 22.64 11.39
C VAL A 411 21.88 23.59 10.55
N MET A 412 21.90 23.44 9.22
CA MET A 412 21.04 24.20 8.32
C MET A 412 19.54 23.97 8.63
N LEU A 413 19.13 22.72 8.90
CA LEU A 413 17.74 22.41 9.26
C LEU A 413 17.35 23.00 10.63
N ASP A 414 18.25 23.01 11.61
CA ASP A 414 17.99 23.66 12.92
C ASP A 414 17.72 25.16 12.73
N ASN A 415 18.56 25.85 11.96
CA ASN A 415 18.41 27.27 11.67
C ASN A 415 17.12 27.54 10.89
N LEU A 416 16.82 26.72 9.87
CA LEU A 416 15.60 26.85 9.08
C LEU A 416 14.35 26.71 9.94
N LEU A 417 14.32 25.71 10.83
CA LEU A 417 13.21 25.49 11.75
C LEU A 417 13.04 26.68 12.70
N TYR A 418 14.14 27.18 13.27
CA TYR A 418 14.12 28.34 14.17
C TYR A 418 13.61 29.62 13.48
N ASP A 419 14.14 29.93 12.30
CA ASP A 419 13.75 31.11 11.53
C ASP A 419 12.30 31.04 11.08
N TRP A 420 11.87 29.87 10.60
CA TRP A 420 10.48 29.62 10.23
C TRP A 420 9.55 29.78 11.42
N ASP A 421 9.91 29.24 12.58
CA ASP A 421 9.10 29.31 13.80
C ASP A 421 8.83 30.76 14.22
N ILE A 422 9.87 31.60 14.19
CA ILE A 422 9.77 33.03 14.47
C ILE A 422 8.90 33.73 13.44
N TYR A 423 9.11 33.46 12.15
CA TYR A 423 8.35 34.11 11.09
C TYR A 423 6.87 33.71 11.14
N LEU A 424 6.57 32.44 11.34
CA LEU A 424 5.23 31.90 11.48
C LEU A 424 4.48 32.56 12.65
N CYS A 425 5.11 32.71 13.82
CA CYS A 425 4.51 33.40 14.97
C CYS A 425 4.21 34.87 14.66
N LYS A 426 5.12 35.60 13.99
CA LYS A 426 4.86 36.97 13.52
C LYS A 426 3.69 37.04 12.53
N MET A 427 3.53 36.02 11.68
CA MET A 427 2.39 35.94 10.76
C MET A 427 1.09 35.64 11.48
N TYR A 428 1.08 34.80 12.52
CA TYR A 428 -0.12 34.55 13.34
C TYR A 428 -0.65 35.80 14.03
N GLU A 429 0.24 36.69 14.50
CA GLU A 429 -0.15 37.98 15.09
C GLU A 429 -0.81 38.90 14.06
N LYS A 430 -0.30 38.93 12.82
CA LYS A 430 -0.81 39.81 11.75
C LYS A 430 -2.05 39.25 11.05
N HIS A 431 -2.07 37.94 10.80
CA HIS A 431 -3.04 37.23 9.98
C HIS A 431 -3.57 36.03 10.75
N ILE A 432 -4.51 36.31 11.65
CA ILE A 432 -5.02 35.32 12.61
C ILE A 432 -5.63 34.09 11.94
N ASP A 433 -6.16 34.21 10.72
CA ASP A 433 -6.82 33.11 10.01
C ASP A 433 -5.83 31.99 9.61
N LEU A 434 -4.53 32.28 9.55
CA LEU A 434 -3.51 31.26 9.33
C LEU A 434 -3.47 30.23 10.47
N THR A 435 -3.86 30.61 11.69
CA THR A 435 -3.85 29.73 12.87
C THR A 435 -4.89 28.60 12.82
N TYR A 436 -5.81 28.62 11.86
CA TYR A 436 -6.76 27.54 11.68
C TYR A 436 -6.17 26.37 10.88
N PHE A 437 -5.09 26.59 10.13
CA PHE A 437 -4.46 25.58 9.30
C PHE A 437 -3.25 24.98 10.02
N SER A 438 -3.11 23.66 9.96
CA SER A 438 -1.98 22.92 10.50
C SER A 438 -1.22 22.17 9.39
N TYR A 439 0.04 21.83 9.64
CA TYR A 439 0.88 21.10 8.68
C TYR A 439 0.91 21.78 7.30
N GLN A 440 0.76 21.02 6.22
CA GLN A 440 0.78 21.50 4.84
C GLN A 440 -0.57 22.11 4.37
N GLN A 441 -1.58 22.24 5.24
CA GLN A 441 -2.93 22.71 4.85
C GLN A 441 -2.93 24.11 4.23
N ILE A 442 -2.03 25.00 4.67
CA ILE A 442 -1.89 26.35 4.12
C ILE A 442 -1.59 26.28 2.62
N TRP A 443 -0.72 25.36 2.21
CA TRP A 443 -0.33 25.20 0.81
C TRP A 443 -1.38 24.47 -0.01
N ILE A 444 -2.19 23.61 0.61
CA ILE A 444 -3.39 23.03 -0.03
C ILE A 444 -4.40 24.14 -0.35
N VAL A 445 -4.56 25.11 0.56
CA VAL A 445 -5.40 26.29 0.31
C VAL A 445 -4.78 27.18 -0.76
N GLU A 446 -3.48 27.42 -0.73
CA GLU A 446 -2.78 28.17 -1.79
C GLU A 446 -2.99 27.53 -3.16
N ASP A 447 -2.72 26.23 -3.28
CA ASP A 447 -2.86 25.46 -4.52
C ASP A 447 -4.29 25.56 -5.05
N TYR A 448 -5.28 25.41 -4.16
CA TYR A 448 -6.68 25.60 -4.50
C TYR A 448 -6.94 26.99 -5.08
N LEU A 449 -6.53 28.06 -4.37
CA LEU A 449 -6.79 29.45 -4.77
C LEU A 449 -6.18 29.78 -6.13
N TYR A 450 -4.93 29.37 -6.38
CA TYR A 450 -4.21 29.69 -7.61
C TYR A 450 -4.57 28.81 -8.81
N ASN A 451 -5.09 27.59 -8.57
CA ASN A 451 -5.48 26.66 -9.65
C ASN A 451 -6.98 26.74 -10.01
N GLN A 452 -7.73 27.71 -9.48
CA GLN A 452 -9.11 28.00 -9.88
C GLN A 452 -9.15 28.68 -11.26
N LEU A 453 -8.87 27.93 -12.33
CA LEU A 453 -8.85 28.55 -13.65
C LEU A 453 -10.25 28.72 -14.26
N GLN A 454 -11.24 27.84 -14.03
CA GLN A 454 -12.54 27.95 -14.73
C GLN A 454 -13.79 27.42 -14.01
N GLN A 455 -13.69 26.61 -12.93
CA GLN A 455 -14.84 26.03 -12.22
C GLN A 455 -14.53 25.82 -10.73
N LEU A 456 -15.52 26.04 -9.85
CA LEU A 456 -15.44 25.72 -8.41
C LEU A 456 -15.23 24.21 -8.23
N LYS A 457 -14.01 23.80 -7.88
CA LYS A 457 -13.65 22.41 -7.60
C LYS A 457 -13.99 22.06 -6.15
N THR A 458 -15.24 21.70 -5.91
CA THR A 458 -15.76 21.37 -4.57
C THR A 458 -15.19 20.09 -3.97
N ASN A 459 -14.61 19.21 -4.80
CA ASN A 459 -13.82 18.05 -4.36
C ASN A 459 -12.40 18.38 -3.91
N HIS A 460 -11.93 19.62 -4.03
CA HIS A 460 -10.58 19.96 -3.62
C HIS A 460 -10.51 20.17 -2.10
N SER A 461 -9.51 19.62 -1.41
CA SER A 461 -9.41 19.75 0.05
C SER A 461 -9.34 21.21 0.53
N GLY A 462 -8.72 22.10 -0.27
CA GLY A 462 -8.71 23.55 -0.04
C GLY A 462 -10.10 24.20 0.01
N TYR A 463 -11.09 23.70 -0.75
CA TYR A 463 -12.48 24.17 -0.69
C TYR A 463 -13.07 23.94 0.71
N HIS A 464 -12.98 22.70 1.21
CA HIS A 464 -13.52 22.35 2.52
C HIS A 464 -12.76 23.01 3.67
N LEU A 465 -11.45 23.21 3.54
CA LEU A 465 -10.63 23.93 4.50
C LEU A 465 -11.06 25.40 4.67
N LEU A 466 -11.35 26.09 3.55
CA LEU A 466 -11.88 27.45 3.59
C LEU A 466 -13.30 27.50 4.18
N GLN A 467 -14.19 26.58 3.77
CA GLN A 467 -15.54 26.48 4.32
C GLN A 467 -15.54 26.20 5.83
N TYR A 468 -14.65 25.33 6.30
CA TYR A 468 -14.50 25.00 7.72
C TYR A 468 -14.19 26.23 8.58
N ILE A 469 -13.38 27.17 8.07
CA ILE A 469 -13.05 28.41 8.78
C ILE A 469 -14.07 29.53 8.57
N GLY A 470 -15.14 29.26 7.82
CA GLY A 470 -16.24 30.19 7.54
C GLY A 470 -15.99 31.14 6.36
N ILE A 471 -14.99 30.86 5.50
CA ILE A 471 -14.75 31.61 4.27
C ILE A 471 -15.41 30.88 3.10
N GLN A 472 -16.28 31.57 2.37
CA GLN A 472 -16.93 31.06 1.17
C GLN A 472 -15.96 31.16 -0.01
N PRO A 473 -15.47 30.04 -0.58
CA PRO A 473 -14.53 30.07 -1.70
C PRO A 473 -15.03 30.85 -2.92
N GLU A 474 -16.34 30.91 -3.12
CA GLU A 474 -17.03 31.59 -4.20
C GLU A 474 -16.82 33.12 -4.17
N THR A 475 -16.46 33.69 -3.02
CA THR A 475 -16.24 35.14 -2.86
C THR A 475 -14.80 35.58 -3.14
N ILE A 476 -13.90 34.63 -3.43
CA ILE A 476 -12.50 34.91 -3.77
C ILE A 476 -12.35 34.84 -5.29
N HIS A 477 -12.16 36.00 -5.94
CA HIS A 477 -11.93 36.02 -7.38
C HIS A 477 -10.44 35.91 -7.68
N ALA A 478 -10.07 34.97 -8.56
CA ALA A 478 -8.70 34.69 -8.95
C ALA A 478 -7.95 35.92 -9.50
N GLU A 479 -8.68 36.84 -10.15
CA GLU A 479 -8.13 38.09 -10.74
C GLU A 479 -7.56 39.06 -9.71
N TYR A 480 -7.96 38.94 -8.43
CA TYR A 480 -7.46 39.80 -7.35
C TYR A 480 -6.40 39.12 -6.49
N LEU A 481 -5.95 37.92 -6.86
CA LEU A 481 -4.87 37.24 -6.16
C LEU A 481 -3.52 37.88 -6.51
N PRO A 482 -2.61 38.04 -5.53
CA PRO A 482 -1.25 38.52 -5.80
C PRO A 482 -0.51 37.51 -6.68
N ILE A 483 0.51 37.95 -7.41
CA ILE A 483 1.36 37.07 -8.23
C ILE A 483 1.97 35.98 -7.33
N LYS A 484 1.90 34.72 -7.78
CA LYS A 484 2.46 33.57 -7.04
C LYS A 484 3.98 33.70 -6.95
N THR A 485 4.52 33.56 -5.74
CA THR A 485 5.97 33.62 -5.48
C THR A 485 6.48 32.24 -5.07
N GLU A 486 7.79 31.99 -5.20
CA GLU A 486 8.41 30.74 -4.72
C GLU A 486 8.94 30.87 -3.28
N ASN A 487 9.17 32.10 -2.82
CA ASN A 487 9.67 32.37 -1.47
C ASN A 487 8.64 31.95 -0.39
N PRO A 488 8.97 31.01 0.52
CA PRO A 488 8.03 30.51 1.52
C PRO A 488 7.38 31.60 2.40
N ASN A 489 8.15 32.61 2.77
CA ASN A 489 7.70 33.70 3.65
C ASN A 489 6.67 34.58 2.93
N GLU A 490 6.97 34.99 1.69
CA GLU A 490 6.05 35.79 0.88
C GLU A 490 4.77 35.03 0.53
N ARG A 491 4.88 33.72 0.23
CA ARG A 491 3.72 32.85 0.00
C ARG A 491 2.79 32.83 1.21
N LEU A 492 3.34 32.60 2.41
CA LEU A 492 2.57 32.61 3.67
C LEU A 492 1.89 33.97 3.91
N GLU A 493 2.63 35.08 3.71
CA GLU A 493 2.10 36.43 3.88
C GLU A 493 0.98 36.74 2.88
N ASN A 494 1.13 36.33 1.62
CA ASN A 494 0.10 36.50 0.58
C ASN A 494 -1.20 35.79 0.95
N ILE A 495 -1.11 34.52 1.37
CA ILE A 495 -2.27 33.77 1.85
C ILE A 495 -2.90 34.47 3.06
N GLY A 496 -2.08 34.89 4.02
CA GLY A 496 -2.55 35.63 5.20
C GLY A 496 -3.34 36.89 4.84
N LYS A 497 -2.86 37.67 3.87
CA LYS A 497 -3.55 38.87 3.34
C LYS A 497 -4.89 38.52 2.69
N ILE A 498 -4.93 37.48 1.84
CA ILE A 498 -6.16 37.03 1.17
C ILE A 498 -7.23 36.66 2.20
N LEU A 499 -6.88 35.81 3.18
CA LEU A 499 -7.81 35.35 4.20
C LEU A 499 -8.32 36.51 5.08
N THR A 500 -7.40 37.38 5.51
CA THR A 500 -7.74 38.56 6.33
C THR A 500 -8.69 39.50 5.59
N ALA A 501 -8.47 39.73 4.29
CA ALA A 501 -9.32 40.59 3.47
C ALA A 501 -10.76 40.06 3.35
N GLN A 502 -10.93 38.75 3.24
CA GLN A 502 -12.26 38.13 3.24
C GLN A 502 -12.96 38.32 4.58
N ARG A 503 -12.25 38.12 5.69
CA ARG A 503 -12.81 38.27 7.04
C ARG A 503 -13.21 39.71 7.36
N ILE A 504 -12.47 40.72 6.88
CA ILE A 504 -12.83 42.14 7.05
C ILE A 504 -14.15 42.47 6.34
N LYS A 505 -14.40 41.90 5.15
CA LYS A 505 -15.67 42.05 4.43
C LYS A 505 -16.84 41.40 5.19
N SER A 506 -16.60 40.28 5.89
CA SER A 506 -17.60 39.57 6.68
C SER A 506 -17.88 40.20 8.06
N ASN A 507 -16.89 40.85 8.69
CA ASN A 507 -16.91 41.22 10.12
C ASN A 507 -17.16 42.70 10.45
N LEU A 508 -17.81 43.47 9.57
CA LEU A 508 -18.31 44.80 9.97
C LEU A 508 -19.39 44.75 11.07
N ILE A 509 -20.01 43.58 11.30
CA ILE A 509 -21.12 43.40 12.25
C ILE A 509 -20.67 42.90 13.64
N ILE A 510 -19.55 42.17 13.76
CA ILE A 510 -19.18 41.44 15.00
C ILE A 510 -18.36 42.29 16.00
N LYS A 511 -17.72 43.38 15.55
CA LYS A 511 -16.79 44.17 16.38
C LYS A 511 -17.43 45.09 17.44
N GLN A 512 -18.76 45.14 17.55
CA GLN A 512 -19.45 46.05 18.48
C GLN A 512 -19.81 45.47 19.85
N GLU A 513 -19.79 44.14 20.07
CA GLU A 513 -20.41 43.59 21.29
C GLU A 513 -19.47 43.28 22.48
N ASN A 514 -18.14 43.31 22.37
CA ASN A 514 -17.26 42.68 23.39
C ASN A 514 -16.00 43.45 23.80
N ARG A 515 -16.13 44.70 24.28
CA ARG A 515 -14.97 45.57 24.57
C ARG A 515 -14.34 45.48 25.97
N SER A 516 -14.66 44.50 26.84
CA SER A 516 -14.25 44.61 28.26
C SER A 516 -13.91 43.32 29.03
N ILE A 517 -13.72 42.16 28.38
CA ILE A 517 -13.58 40.89 29.11
C ILE A 517 -12.27 40.18 28.78
N LYS A 518 -11.39 40.07 29.79
CA LYS A 518 -10.21 39.19 29.83
C LYS A 518 -10.52 38.03 30.77
N LYS A 519 -11.04 36.92 30.23
CA LYS A 519 -11.47 35.77 31.05
C LYS A 519 -11.18 34.42 30.40
N VAL A 520 -10.84 33.46 31.25
CA VAL A 520 -10.78 32.03 30.96
C VAL A 520 -11.99 31.38 31.63
N TYR A 521 -12.95 30.89 30.85
CA TYR A 521 -14.11 30.16 31.35
C TYR A 521 -13.76 28.69 31.55
N LEU A 522 -14.10 28.12 32.69
CA LEU A 522 -13.80 26.73 33.01
C LEU A 522 -15.09 25.96 33.28
N VAL A 523 -15.31 24.88 32.56
CA VAL A 523 -16.43 23.96 32.76
C VAL A 523 -15.88 22.57 33.07
N GLU A 524 -16.26 22.04 34.22
CA GLU A 524 -16.03 20.63 34.59
C GLU A 524 -17.34 19.88 34.36
N THR A 525 -17.34 18.85 33.51
CA THR A 525 -18.58 18.15 33.11
C THR A 525 -18.32 16.68 32.75
N SER A 526 -19.36 15.85 32.69
CA SER A 526 -19.21 14.46 32.23
C SER A 526 -19.03 14.38 30.71
N ASP A 527 -18.63 13.22 30.18
CA ASP A 527 -18.51 13.02 28.73
C ASP A 527 -19.83 13.34 27.98
N GLU A 528 -20.98 13.03 28.58
CA GLU A 528 -22.31 13.35 28.02
C GLU A 528 -22.65 14.86 28.13
N GLY A 529 -22.02 15.58 29.04
CA GLY A 529 -22.24 17.00 29.30
C GLY A 529 -21.44 17.94 28.38
N ILE A 530 -20.47 17.44 27.62
CA ILE A 530 -19.59 18.25 26.76
C ILE A 530 -20.40 19.11 25.77
N LEU A 531 -21.39 18.52 25.07
CA LEU A 531 -22.21 19.29 24.13
C LEU A 531 -23.01 20.41 24.81
N ARG A 532 -23.57 20.11 25.99
CA ARG A 532 -24.30 21.09 26.80
C ARG A 532 -23.36 22.23 27.19
N ALA A 533 -22.13 21.94 27.62
CA ALA A 533 -21.13 22.94 27.95
C ALA A 533 -20.79 23.83 26.74
N ILE A 534 -20.51 23.22 25.57
CA ILE A 534 -20.18 23.94 24.34
C ILE A 534 -21.26 24.96 23.97
N LEU A 535 -22.51 24.50 23.87
CA LEU A 535 -23.64 25.35 23.47
C LEU A 535 -23.97 26.39 24.54
N SER A 536 -23.82 26.06 25.82
CA SER A 536 -24.06 27.01 26.93
C SER A 536 -23.09 28.18 26.87
N LEU A 537 -21.81 27.93 26.61
CA LEU A 537 -20.80 28.98 26.52
C LEU A 537 -21.07 29.92 25.35
N PHE A 538 -21.42 29.41 24.17
CA PHE A 538 -21.77 30.26 23.03
C PHE A 538 -23.00 31.12 23.32
N LYS A 539 -24.05 30.52 23.89
CA LYS A 539 -25.31 31.23 24.20
C LYS A 539 -25.11 32.29 25.28
N ASN A 540 -24.47 31.94 26.39
CA ASN A 540 -24.26 32.82 27.54
C ASN A 540 -23.36 34.01 27.19
N LEU A 541 -22.37 33.80 26.32
CA LEU A 541 -21.44 34.85 25.87
C LEU A 541 -21.91 35.58 24.61
N ARG A 542 -23.12 35.26 24.10
CA ARG A 542 -23.75 35.82 22.90
C ARG A 542 -22.82 35.81 21.69
N THR A 543 -22.07 34.73 21.53
CA THR A 543 -21.14 34.53 20.42
C THR A 543 -21.76 33.58 19.39
N SER A 544 -21.50 33.82 18.10
CA SER A 544 -21.93 32.90 17.05
C SER A 544 -21.29 31.53 17.23
N ILE A 545 -22.12 30.51 17.04
CA ILE A 545 -21.72 29.10 17.11
C ILE A 545 -20.98 28.79 15.81
N ALA A 546 -19.72 28.36 15.91
CA ALA A 546 -18.91 28.00 14.74
C ALA A 546 -17.95 26.85 15.08
N VAL A 547 -17.79 25.90 14.16
CA VAL A 547 -17.01 24.68 14.41
C VAL A 547 -15.51 24.95 14.56
N ASN A 548 -14.98 25.93 13.83
CA ASN A 548 -13.58 26.34 13.89
C ASN A 548 -13.19 26.99 15.23
N HIS A 549 -14.17 27.39 16.05
CA HIS A 549 -13.95 27.85 17.42
C HIS A 549 -13.78 26.71 18.43
N LEU A 550 -14.04 25.46 18.02
CA LEU A 550 -13.87 24.26 18.85
C LEU A 550 -12.51 23.62 18.55
N PHE A 551 -11.76 23.29 19.61
CA PHE A 551 -10.53 22.53 19.51
C PHE A 551 -10.61 21.33 20.44
N TYR A 552 -10.80 20.14 19.87
CA TYR A 552 -10.76 18.87 20.59
C TYR A 552 -9.31 18.40 20.73
N CYS A 553 -8.83 18.29 21.96
CA CYS A 553 -7.49 17.78 22.24
C CYS A 553 -7.46 16.25 22.07
N THR A 554 -6.30 15.75 21.63
CA THR A 554 -5.99 14.32 21.51
C THR A 554 -4.59 14.08 22.09
N GLU A 555 -4.23 12.81 22.30
CA GLU A 555 -2.88 12.44 22.75
C GLU A 555 -1.80 12.84 21.73
N GLU A 556 -2.17 12.96 20.44
CA GLU A 556 -1.27 13.32 19.35
C GLU A 556 -1.19 14.84 19.10
N THR A 557 -1.99 15.64 19.80
CA THR A 557 -2.03 17.10 19.60
C THR A 557 -0.67 17.73 19.92
N SER A 558 -0.11 18.45 18.94
CA SER A 558 1.23 19.05 19.03
C SER A 558 1.24 20.42 19.71
N TRP A 559 2.42 20.83 20.20
CA TRP A 559 2.63 22.19 20.73
C TRP A 559 2.35 23.26 19.67
N THR A 560 2.74 23.04 18.42
CA THR A 560 2.53 23.99 17.31
C THR A 560 1.05 24.33 17.13
N GLU A 561 0.18 23.32 17.19
CA GLU A 561 -1.28 23.49 17.08
C GLU A 561 -1.85 24.24 18.27
N ILE A 562 -1.42 23.91 19.49
CA ILE A 562 -1.85 24.62 20.71
C ILE A 562 -1.35 26.06 20.73
N ARG A 563 -0.13 26.33 20.26
CA ARG A 563 0.40 27.69 20.14
C ARG A 563 -0.41 28.51 19.13
N ALA A 564 -0.71 27.94 17.95
CA ALA A 564 -1.59 28.57 16.96
C ALA A 564 -3.00 28.83 17.54
N PHE A 565 -3.59 27.86 18.25
CA PHE A 565 -4.86 28.04 18.97
C PHE A 565 -4.79 29.18 20.00
N THR A 566 -3.68 29.30 20.73
CA THR A 566 -3.49 30.35 21.74
C THR A 566 -3.42 31.73 21.10
N TYR A 567 -2.64 31.88 20.04
CA TYR A 567 -2.62 33.09 19.22
C TYR A 567 -4.03 33.45 18.76
N ARG A 568 -4.74 32.48 18.16
CA ARG A 568 -6.11 32.63 17.70
C ARG A 568 -7.03 33.14 18.79
N CYS A 569 -7.01 32.50 19.96
CA CYS A 569 -7.83 32.86 21.08
C CYS A 569 -7.53 34.30 21.55
N PHE A 570 -6.25 34.68 21.60
CA PHE A 570 -5.81 35.97 22.11
C PHE A 570 -6.12 37.14 21.17
N TYR A 571 -5.84 37.00 19.86
CA TYR A 571 -5.95 38.10 18.90
C TYR A 571 -7.30 38.17 18.17
N SER A 572 -8.06 37.07 18.05
CA SER A 572 -9.37 37.11 17.35
C SER A 572 -10.48 37.78 18.15
N GLN A 573 -10.33 37.88 19.48
CA GLN A 573 -11.34 38.40 20.42
C GLN A 573 -12.70 37.68 20.39
N THR A 574 -12.80 36.54 19.70
CA THR A 574 -13.96 35.65 19.74
C THR A 574 -13.78 34.57 20.78
N LEU A 575 -14.87 33.90 21.17
CA LEU A 575 -14.81 32.75 22.06
C LEU A 575 -14.18 31.56 21.32
N HIS A 576 -13.08 31.03 21.85
CA HIS A 576 -12.52 29.74 21.44
C HIS A 576 -12.56 28.76 22.61
N GLN A 577 -12.86 27.50 22.32
CA GLN A 577 -13.06 26.46 23.34
C GLN A 577 -12.01 25.36 23.16
N LEU A 578 -11.22 25.14 24.21
CA LEU A 578 -10.29 24.03 24.34
C LEU A 578 -11.00 22.89 25.09
N ILE A 579 -11.24 21.79 24.39
CA ILE A 579 -12.06 20.68 24.85
C ILE A 579 -11.13 19.51 25.19
N ARG A 580 -11.31 18.95 26.39
CA ARG A 580 -10.55 17.82 26.93
C ARG A 580 -9.04 18.06 27.03
N PRO A 581 -8.59 19.20 27.61
CA PRO A 581 -7.16 19.52 27.73
C PRO A 581 -6.35 18.46 28.51
N GLU A 582 -7.01 17.59 29.27
CA GLU A 582 -6.39 16.47 29.97
C GLU A 582 -5.70 15.46 29.05
N LEU A 583 -6.06 15.40 27.77
CA LEU A 583 -5.40 14.55 26.78
C LEU A 583 -4.07 15.13 26.29
N LEU A 584 -3.78 16.40 26.58
CA LEU A 584 -2.50 17.02 26.25
C LEU A 584 -1.42 16.56 27.23
N SER A 585 -0.21 16.32 26.73
CA SER A 585 0.94 16.06 27.59
C SER A 585 1.18 17.20 28.60
N THR A 586 1.65 16.84 29.79
CA THR A 586 2.09 17.75 30.86
C THR A 586 2.96 18.90 30.32
N SER A 587 3.94 18.58 29.46
CA SER A 587 4.80 19.60 28.86
C SER A 587 4.06 20.62 27.99
N ILE A 588 3.05 20.19 27.25
CA ILE A 588 2.25 21.09 26.40
C ILE A 588 1.36 21.98 27.27
N GLN A 589 0.77 21.43 28.33
CA GLN A 589 -0.04 22.20 29.28
C GLN A 589 0.78 23.32 29.94
N ASP A 590 2.00 23.01 30.40
CA ASP A 590 2.91 23.98 31.01
C ASP A 590 3.37 25.05 30.01
N HIS A 591 3.72 24.65 28.78
CA HIS A 591 4.08 25.58 27.72
C HIS A 591 2.93 26.53 27.38
N LEU A 592 1.69 26.03 27.31
CA LEU A 592 0.50 26.83 27.06
C LEU A 592 0.30 27.90 28.14
N THR A 593 0.35 27.51 29.40
CA THR A 593 0.22 28.45 30.53
C THR A 593 1.31 29.53 30.49
N ARG A 594 2.56 29.14 30.29
CA ARG A 594 3.70 30.08 30.22
C ARG A 594 3.54 31.04 29.05
N PHE A 595 3.17 30.52 27.88
CA PHE A 595 3.01 31.32 26.67
C PHE A 595 1.83 32.30 26.77
N LEU A 596 0.67 31.86 27.27
CA LEU A 596 -0.48 32.74 27.48
C LEU A 596 -0.17 33.83 28.51
N ARG A 597 0.59 33.51 29.56
CA ARG A 597 1.08 34.50 30.53
C ARG A 597 1.97 35.55 29.85
N GLN A 598 2.92 35.12 29.02
CA GLN A 598 3.77 36.03 28.25
C GLN A 598 2.94 36.95 27.36
N LEU A 599 1.97 36.44 26.59
CA LEU A 599 1.10 37.28 25.76
C LEU A 599 0.33 38.31 26.58
N ILE A 600 -0.20 37.89 27.74
CA ILE A 600 -0.91 38.78 28.67
C ILE A 600 0.01 39.89 29.21
N GLU A 601 1.24 39.57 29.56
CA GLU A 601 2.22 40.52 30.10
C GLU A 601 2.69 41.52 29.04
N HIS A 602 2.94 41.06 27.81
CA HIS A 602 3.38 41.92 26.69
C HIS A 602 2.25 42.79 26.15
N HIS A 603 1.00 42.34 26.28
CA HIS A 603 -0.19 43.02 25.77
C HIS A 603 -1.29 43.12 26.84
N PRO A 604 -1.10 43.93 27.90
CA PRO A 604 -2.00 43.97 29.05
C PRO A 604 -3.42 44.44 28.71
N GLU A 605 -3.55 45.33 27.72
CA GLU A 605 -4.81 45.90 27.23
C GLU A 605 -5.58 44.98 26.28
N HIS A 606 -5.00 43.85 25.87
CA HIS A 606 -5.69 42.91 24.98
C HIS A 606 -6.74 42.07 25.74
N TYR A 607 -7.95 42.04 25.19
CA TYR A 607 -9.05 41.22 25.68
C TYR A 607 -9.17 39.93 24.90
N PHE A 608 -9.45 38.82 25.59
CA PHE A 608 -9.64 37.52 24.98
C PHE A 608 -10.62 36.65 25.78
N ARG A 609 -11.16 35.63 25.10
CA ARG A 609 -12.10 34.67 25.67
C ARG A 609 -11.68 33.25 25.34
N LEU A 610 -11.12 32.59 26.35
CA LEU A 610 -10.82 31.17 26.29
C LEU A 610 -11.88 30.43 27.10
N ALA A 611 -12.45 29.36 26.57
CA ALA A 611 -13.14 28.38 27.39
C ALA A 611 -12.34 27.09 27.45
N ILE A 612 -12.35 26.44 28.61
CA ILE A 612 -11.75 25.14 28.85
C ILE A 612 -12.85 24.22 29.36
N ILE A 613 -13.11 23.14 28.63
CA ILE A 613 -14.09 22.11 28.99
C ILE A 613 -13.33 20.82 29.31
N THR A 614 -13.47 20.31 30.52
CA THR A 614 -12.77 19.12 31.01
C THR A 614 -13.75 18.09 31.57
N ASN A 615 -13.37 16.81 31.48
CA ASN A 615 -14.08 15.71 32.14
C ASN A 615 -13.41 15.20 33.42
N ILE A 616 -12.22 15.70 33.76
CA ILE A 616 -11.52 15.42 35.01
C ILE A 616 -11.60 16.60 35.96
N SER A 617 -11.40 16.31 37.25
CA SER A 617 -11.40 17.34 38.29
C SER A 617 -10.36 18.42 38.02
N THR A 618 -10.77 19.68 38.15
CA THR A 618 -9.93 20.85 37.87
C THR A 618 -8.66 20.94 38.71
N THR A 619 -8.58 20.24 39.84
CA THR A 619 -7.38 20.14 40.68
C THR A 619 -6.24 19.36 40.01
N HIS A 620 -6.58 18.41 39.14
CA HIS A 620 -5.61 17.57 38.42
C HIS A 620 -5.11 18.19 37.11
N LEU A 621 -5.69 19.32 36.68
CA LEU A 621 -5.29 20.02 35.45
C LEU A 621 -4.22 21.07 35.75
N GLN A 622 -2.99 20.82 35.30
CA GLN A 622 -1.87 21.75 35.47
C GLN A 622 -2.12 23.10 34.82
N ILE A 623 -2.71 23.10 33.61
CA ILE A 623 -3.07 24.32 32.91
C ILE A 623 -3.95 25.25 33.77
N ILE A 624 -4.93 24.68 34.48
CA ILE A 624 -5.86 25.46 35.32
C ILE A 624 -5.15 25.98 36.56
N ASN A 625 -4.34 25.15 37.21
CA ASN A 625 -3.56 25.56 38.38
C ASN A 625 -2.63 26.74 38.04
N GLY A 626 -1.98 26.69 36.88
CA GLY A 626 -1.10 27.75 36.41
C GLY A 626 -1.82 29.02 35.94
N LEU A 627 -3.05 28.91 35.43
CA LEU A 627 -3.87 30.06 35.01
C LEU A 627 -4.62 30.72 36.17
N ARG A 628 -4.96 29.97 37.23
CA ARG A 628 -5.61 30.52 38.44
C ARG A 628 -4.76 31.60 39.10
N THR A 629 -3.43 31.53 38.99
CA THR A 629 -2.52 32.56 39.53
C THR A 629 -2.72 33.93 38.86
N LEU A 630 -3.32 33.98 37.67
CA LEU A 630 -3.55 35.22 36.92
C LEU A 630 -4.90 35.89 37.28
N GLN A 631 -5.72 35.28 38.15
CA GLN A 631 -7.05 35.78 38.56
C GLN A 631 -8.03 36.02 37.39
N ILE A 632 -7.81 35.39 36.24
CA ILE A 632 -8.65 35.49 35.04
C ILE A 632 -9.59 34.30 34.85
N VAL A 633 -9.49 33.26 35.69
CA VAL A 633 -10.26 32.02 35.56
C VAL A 633 -11.62 32.18 36.23
N HIS A 634 -12.69 31.92 35.48
CA HIS A 634 -14.07 31.91 35.95
C HIS A 634 -14.68 30.53 35.75
N THR A 635 -14.97 29.85 36.86
CA THR A 635 -15.66 28.55 36.83
C THR A 635 -17.14 28.76 36.54
N VAL A 636 -17.66 28.05 35.54
CA VAL A 636 -19.08 28.00 35.20
C VAL A 636 -19.65 26.73 35.82
N HIS A 637 -20.67 26.88 36.66
CA HIS A 637 -21.29 25.75 37.35
C HIS A 637 -22.46 25.17 36.53
N ASP A 638 -22.88 23.96 36.87
CA ASP A 638 -23.99 23.26 36.20
C ASP A 638 -25.31 24.05 36.14
N GLN A 639 -25.54 24.90 37.13
CA GLN A 639 -26.70 25.79 37.22
C GLN A 639 -26.65 26.97 36.23
N ASP A 640 -25.45 27.37 35.80
CA ASP A 640 -25.22 28.45 34.84
C ASP A 640 -25.28 27.93 33.40
N MET A 641 -25.29 26.61 33.21
CA MET A 641 -25.43 25.96 31.91
C MET A 641 -26.89 25.82 31.49
N LEU A 642 -27.13 25.77 30.18
CA LEU A 642 -28.47 25.65 29.58
C LEU A 642 -29.27 24.53 30.22
N ASN A 643 -30.52 24.79 30.57
CA ASN A 643 -31.42 23.73 30.99
C ASN A 643 -31.76 22.82 29.79
N ARG A 644 -32.44 21.69 30.06
CA ARG A 644 -32.78 20.71 29.02
C ARG A 644 -33.67 21.28 27.90
N ASN A 645 -34.56 22.22 28.22
CA ASN A 645 -35.49 22.80 27.24
C ASN A 645 -34.76 23.78 26.31
N ASP A 646 -33.91 24.65 26.87
CA ASP A 646 -33.11 25.60 26.08
C ASP A 646 -32.09 24.86 25.20
N LEU A 647 -31.47 23.80 25.75
CA LEU A 647 -30.57 22.93 24.99
C LEU A 647 -31.28 22.27 23.81
N LYS A 648 -32.49 21.72 24.04
CA LYS A 648 -33.32 21.12 23.00
C LYS A 648 -33.62 22.13 21.90
N GLN A 649 -34.09 23.32 22.27
CA GLN A 649 -34.43 24.38 21.30
C GLN A 649 -33.22 24.74 20.43
N ILE A 650 -32.06 24.98 21.02
CA ILE A 650 -30.84 25.33 20.27
C ILE A 650 -30.41 24.19 19.33
N ILE A 651 -30.48 22.93 19.78
CA ILE A 651 -30.13 21.78 18.93
C ILE A 651 -31.13 21.64 17.77
N GLU A 652 -32.43 21.77 18.01
CA GLU A 652 -33.46 21.70 16.97
C GLU A 652 -33.29 22.83 15.94
N GLU A 653 -32.96 24.05 16.39
CA GLU A 653 -32.65 25.19 15.52
C GLU A 653 -31.42 24.93 14.62
N LEU A 654 -30.35 24.33 15.16
CA LEU A 654 -29.12 24.04 14.42
C LEU A 654 -29.25 22.87 13.43
N ILE A 655 -29.90 21.78 13.86
CA ILE A 655 -30.08 20.58 13.02
C ILE A 655 -31.07 20.86 11.89
N GLY A 656 -32.15 21.60 12.19
CA GLY A 656 -33.24 21.87 11.28
C GLY A 656 -34.01 20.61 10.86
N LYS A 657 -34.77 20.69 9.76
CA LYS A 657 -35.59 19.58 9.23
C LYS A 657 -34.79 18.58 8.39
N ASN A 658 -33.51 18.86 8.14
CA ASN A 658 -32.71 18.15 7.16
C ASN A 658 -31.93 16.97 7.76
N CYS A 659 -32.05 16.67 9.06
CA CYS A 659 -31.51 15.43 9.62
C CYS A 659 -32.63 14.56 10.19
N THR A 660 -32.63 13.27 9.84
CA THR A 660 -33.64 12.31 10.32
C THR A 660 -32.94 11.06 10.85
N LEU A 661 -33.30 10.65 12.06
CA LEU A 661 -32.90 9.38 12.64
C LEU A 661 -33.91 8.30 12.25
N VAL A 662 -33.46 7.17 11.72
CA VAL A 662 -34.30 6.04 11.32
C VAL A 662 -33.92 4.82 12.13
N ILE A 663 -34.85 4.38 12.97
CA ILE A 663 -34.69 3.27 13.90
C ILE A 663 -35.83 2.27 13.70
N SER A 664 -35.63 1.04 14.16
CA SER A 664 -36.64 -0.01 14.05
C SER A 664 -36.62 -0.92 15.26
N ARG A 665 -37.76 -1.54 15.56
CA ARG A 665 -37.87 -2.48 16.69
C ARG A 665 -36.94 -3.68 16.56
N ILE A 666 -36.83 -4.21 15.35
CA ILE A 666 -35.98 -5.35 14.99
C ILE A 666 -35.35 -5.12 13.62
N ASN A 667 -34.25 -5.81 13.34
CA ASN A 667 -33.59 -5.77 12.03
C ASN A 667 -34.46 -6.41 10.94
N GLY A 668 -34.40 -5.90 9.72
CA GLY A 668 -35.15 -6.41 8.57
C GLY A 668 -36.55 -5.82 8.39
N LEU A 669 -36.87 -4.71 9.06
CA LEU A 669 -38.14 -3.97 8.89
C LEU A 669 -38.12 -2.91 7.78
N GLY A 670 -37.01 -2.76 7.04
CA GLY A 670 -36.97 -1.94 5.82
C GLY A 670 -36.48 -0.50 5.97
N LYS A 671 -35.72 -0.17 7.03
CA LYS A 671 -35.12 1.17 7.23
C LYS A 671 -34.38 1.71 6.00
N SER A 672 -33.42 0.94 5.47
CA SER A 672 -32.67 1.36 4.28
C SER A 672 -33.56 1.56 3.04
N TYR A 673 -34.64 0.77 2.92
CA TYR A 673 -35.61 0.92 1.83
C TYR A 673 -36.44 2.19 2.00
N LEU A 674 -36.92 2.47 3.22
CA LEU A 674 -37.62 3.72 3.56
C LEU A 674 -36.77 4.94 3.23
N ILE A 675 -35.51 4.95 3.66
CA ILE A 675 -34.57 6.05 3.40
C ILE A 675 -34.35 6.24 1.90
N ARG A 676 -34.08 5.15 1.17
CA ARG A 676 -33.89 5.21 -0.29
C ARG A 676 -35.13 5.76 -1.01
N ASN A 677 -36.30 5.25 -0.69
CA ASN A 677 -37.57 5.67 -1.30
C ASN A 677 -37.86 7.16 -1.01
N GLU A 678 -37.56 7.66 0.18
CA GLU A 678 -37.68 9.09 0.49
C GLU A 678 -36.71 9.96 -0.29
N ILE A 679 -35.47 9.51 -0.45
CA ILE A 679 -34.45 10.21 -1.24
C ILE A 679 -34.86 10.26 -2.72
N GLU A 680 -35.31 9.13 -3.27
CA GLU A 680 -35.78 9.02 -4.65
C GLU A 680 -37.03 9.87 -4.91
N LYS A 681 -38.01 9.86 -4.00
CA LYS A 681 -39.21 10.72 -4.07
C LYS A 681 -38.87 12.21 -4.10
N ASN A 682 -37.78 12.60 -3.45
CA ASN A 682 -37.29 13.97 -3.44
C ASN A 682 -36.39 14.29 -4.64
N GLY A 683 -36.22 13.37 -5.59
CA GLY A 683 -35.37 13.54 -6.76
C GLY A 683 -33.89 13.71 -6.43
N LYS A 684 -33.44 13.14 -5.30
CA LYS A 684 -32.05 13.25 -4.83
C LYS A 684 -31.28 11.95 -5.09
N THR A 685 -29.97 12.09 -5.22
CA THR A 685 -28.99 11.01 -5.38
C THR A 685 -28.70 10.42 -4.00
N HIS A 686 -28.77 9.09 -3.89
CA HIS A 686 -28.57 8.36 -2.65
C HIS A 686 -27.09 8.04 -2.42
N ILE A 687 -26.47 8.70 -1.43
CA ILE A 687 -25.09 8.42 -1.02
C ILE A 687 -25.13 7.63 0.29
N LYS A 688 -24.78 6.33 0.25
CA LYS A 688 -24.73 5.49 1.46
C LYS A 688 -23.33 5.51 2.06
N PHE A 689 -23.24 5.85 3.35
CA PHE A 689 -22.00 6.02 4.09
C PHE A 689 -21.99 5.17 5.37
N PRO A 690 -21.41 3.95 5.35
CA PRO A 690 -21.37 3.09 6.52
C PRO A 690 -20.26 3.49 7.51
N ILE A 691 -20.57 3.43 8.80
CA ILE A 691 -19.68 3.67 9.93
C ILE A 691 -19.79 2.47 10.90
N SER A 692 -18.71 1.69 11.02
CA SER A 692 -18.65 0.51 11.89
C SER A 692 -17.20 0.11 12.19
N GLY A 693 -16.98 -0.58 13.30
CA GLY A 693 -15.69 -1.15 13.69
C GLY A 693 -14.78 -0.14 14.40
N ASP A 694 -13.48 -0.23 14.08
CA ASP A 694 -12.50 0.73 14.57
C ASP A 694 -12.59 2.02 13.77
N MET A 695 -12.68 3.15 14.48
CA MET A 695 -12.92 4.44 13.86
C MET A 695 -11.68 5.31 13.89
N ASP A 696 -11.01 5.39 12.75
CA ASP A 696 -10.08 6.47 12.47
C ASP A 696 -10.84 7.61 11.78
N VAL A 697 -10.86 8.79 12.41
CA VAL A 697 -11.62 9.93 11.91
C VAL A 697 -10.99 10.54 10.67
N ASP A 698 -9.67 10.51 10.51
CA ASP A 698 -9.03 10.98 9.29
C ASP A 698 -9.41 10.08 8.10
N ILE A 699 -9.53 8.77 8.32
CA ILE A 699 -10.04 7.85 7.29
C ILE A 699 -11.51 8.16 6.96
N ILE A 700 -12.36 8.40 7.97
CA ILE A 700 -13.76 8.77 7.77
C ILE A 700 -13.87 10.09 7.00
N ALA A 701 -13.07 11.09 7.36
CA ALA A 701 -13.01 12.38 6.70
C ALA A 701 -12.58 12.25 5.24
N LYS A 702 -11.51 11.48 4.96
CA LYS A 702 -11.07 11.17 3.58
C LYS A 702 -12.15 10.46 2.77
N ARG A 703 -12.83 9.46 3.37
CA ARG A 703 -13.93 8.75 2.71
C ARG A 703 -15.10 9.67 2.38
N LEU A 704 -15.49 10.57 3.28
CA LEU A 704 -16.54 11.57 3.01
C LEU A 704 -16.10 12.59 1.97
N HIS A 705 -14.84 13.03 2.04
CA HIS A 705 -14.25 13.96 1.08
C HIS A 705 -14.29 13.42 -0.36
N ASN A 706 -14.10 12.11 -0.56
CA ASN A 706 -14.20 11.48 -1.89
C ASN A 706 -15.60 11.65 -2.52
N TYR A 707 -16.66 11.86 -1.73
CA TYR A 707 -18.01 12.16 -2.23
C TYR A 707 -18.25 13.66 -2.44
N GLY A 708 -17.25 14.54 -2.29
CA GLY A 708 -17.40 16.00 -2.28
C GLY A 708 -18.11 16.58 -3.50
N ASN A 709 -17.86 16.06 -4.71
CA ASN A 709 -18.56 16.50 -5.93
C ASN A 709 -20.07 16.20 -5.88
N GLU A 710 -20.44 15.04 -5.34
CA GLU A 710 -21.85 14.64 -5.21
C GLU A 710 -22.51 15.42 -4.06
N LEU A 711 -21.80 15.55 -2.94
CA LEU A 711 -22.19 16.26 -1.71
C LEU A 711 -22.11 17.79 -1.80
N THR A 712 -21.94 18.35 -2.99
CA THR A 712 -22.08 19.81 -3.21
C THR A 712 -23.16 20.15 -4.22
N SER A 713 -23.73 19.14 -4.88
CA SER A 713 -24.98 19.30 -5.59
C SER A 713 -26.15 19.28 -4.60
N SER A 714 -27.04 20.27 -4.66
CA SER A 714 -28.32 20.28 -3.91
C SER A 714 -29.24 19.08 -4.23
N LYS A 715 -28.79 18.25 -5.18
CA LYS A 715 -29.40 17.03 -5.68
C LYS A 715 -28.94 15.77 -4.94
N ALA A 716 -28.16 15.84 -3.86
CA ALA A 716 -27.73 14.67 -3.10
C ALA A 716 -28.38 14.57 -1.71
N ALA A 717 -28.42 13.36 -1.16
CA ALA A 717 -28.76 13.08 0.23
C ALA A 717 -27.80 12.03 0.81
N LEU A 718 -27.34 12.28 2.03
CA LEU A 718 -26.41 11.41 2.73
C LEU A 718 -27.16 10.45 3.65
N HIS A 719 -26.90 9.16 3.50
CA HIS A 719 -27.42 8.09 4.34
C HIS A 719 -26.26 7.50 5.16
N ILE A 720 -26.15 7.89 6.42
CA ILE A 720 -25.16 7.39 7.37
C ILE A 720 -25.72 6.12 8.03
N ASP A 721 -25.07 4.98 7.81
CA ASP A 721 -25.45 3.68 8.37
C ASP A 721 -24.49 3.33 9.51
N ILE A 722 -24.95 3.40 10.76
CA ILE A 722 -24.12 3.21 11.95
C ILE A 722 -24.36 1.82 12.53
N GLY A 723 -23.29 1.00 12.51
CA GLY A 723 -23.24 -0.30 13.14
C GLY A 723 -22.55 -0.27 14.52
N ALA A 724 -22.01 -1.41 14.93
CA ALA A 724 -21.20 -1.50 16.15
C ALA A 724 -19.87 -0.72 16.00
N VAL A 725 -19.53 0.13 16.98
CA VAL A 725 -18.35 1.01 16.95
C VAL A 725 -17.51 0.84 18.23
N ASN A 726 -16.18 0.81 18.10
CA ASN A 726 -15.29 0.63 19.24
C ASN A 726 -15.22 1.88 20.15
N ASN A 727 -15.21 3.08 19.54
CA ASN A 727 -15.06 4.34 20.25
C ASN A 727 -16.31 5.23 20.11
N THR A 728 -17.29 5.03 21.00
CA THR A 728 -18.53 5.84 21.02
C THR A 728 -18.28 7.33 21.26
N LYS A 729 -17.21 7.70 21.99
CA LYS A 729 -16.91 9.10 22.31
C LYS A 729 -16.54 9.88 21.06
N GLN A 730 -15.62 9.33 20.27
CA GLN A 730 -15.18 9.92 19.01
C GLN A 730 -16.31 9.99 17.96
N LEU A 731 -17.21 8.99 17.95
CA LEU A 731 -18.44 9.06 17.15
C LEU A 731 -19.33 10.23 17.56
N ASN A 732 -19.50 10.45 18.86
CA ASN A 732 -20.32 11.54 19.39
C ASN A 732 -19.74 12.90 18.97
N GLU A 733 -18.43 13.11 19.11
CA GLU A 733 -17.72 14.32 18.68
C GLU A 733 -17.85 14.56 17.17
N LEU A 734 -17.67 13.50 16.35
CA LEU A 734 -17.86 13.56 14.90
C LEU A 734 -19.30 13.97 14.54
N LEU A 735 -20.30 13.35 15.17
CA LEU A 735 -21.71 13.66 14.91
C LEU A 735 -22.10 15.05 15.39
N TYR A 736 -21.51 15.56 16.47
CA TYR A 736 -21.69 16.95 16.89
C TYR A 736 -21.25 17.90 15.79
N CYS A 737 -20.03 17.73 15.27
CA CYS A 737 -19.51 18.54 14.20
C CYS A 737 -20.33 18.39 12.89
N LEU A 738 -20.61 17.16 12.48
CA LEU A 738 -21.29 16.84 11.23
C LEU A 738 -22.76 17.29 11.20
N LEU A 739 -23.52 17.08 12.28
CA LEU A 739 -24.96 17.32 12.29
C LEU A 739 -25.32 18.75 12.68
N LEU A 740 -24.60 19.34 13.65
CA LEU A 740 -24.89 20.71 14.12
C LEU A 740 -24.25 21.78 13.25
N PHE A 741 -22.99 21.57 12.85
CA PHE A 741 -22.21 22.59 12.15
C PHE A 741 -22.07 22.30 10.65
N ARG A 742 -22.48 21.11 10.22
CA ARG A 742 -22.36 20.65 8.83
C ARG A 742 -20.92 20.66 8.30
N SER A 743 -19.96 20.68 9.21
CA SER A 743 -18.54 20.64 8.90
C SER A 743 -17.80 20.07 10.08
N PHE A 744 -16.73 19.34 9.80
CA PHE A 744 -15.87 18.82 10.84
C PHE A 744 -14.43 18.77 10.35
N ARG A 745 -13.52 18.86 11.31
CA ARG A 745 -12.09 18.66 11.13
C ARG A 745 -11.59 17.98 12.40
N LEU A 746 -11.27 16.71 12.28
CA LEU A 746 -10.74 15.88 13.35
C LEU A 746 -9.51 15.20 12.73
N GLY A 747 -8.33 15.77 13.00
CA GLY A 747 -7.09 15.45 12.29
C GLY A 747 -6.76 16.46 11.17
N HIS A 748 -6.21 15.98 10.05
CA HIS A 748 -5.70 16.83 8.97
C HIS A 748 -6.69 17.11 7.83
N VAL A 749 -7.82 16.41 7.79
CA VAL A 749 -8.81 16.56 6.71
C VAL A 749 -10.04 17.29 7.22
N ALA A 750 -10.42 18.35 6.51
CA ALA A 750 -11.67 19.07 6.73
C ALA A 750 -12.72 18.61 5.72
N VAL A 751 -13.94 18.46 6.18
CA VAL A 751 -15.11 18.18 5.34
C VAL A 751 -16.20 19.20 5.66
N HIS A 752 -16.88 19.67 4.62
CA HIS A 752 -18.06 20.51 4.73
C HIS A 752 -19.18 19.90 3.88
N ILE A 753 -20.37 19.86 4.44
CA ILE A 753 -21.61 19.41 3.79
C ILE A 753 -22.56 20.62 3.78
N PRO A 754 -23.11 21.02 2.63
CA PRO A 754 -24.12 22.07 2.57
C PRO A 754 -25.37 21.74 3.42
N VAL A 755 -25.98 22.79 4.00
CA VAL A 755 -27.12 22.67 4.92
C VAL A 755 -28.37 22.10 4.24
N ASP A 756 -28.52 22.30 2.93
CA ASP A 756 -29.64 21.83 2.10
C ASP A 756 -29.58 20.33 1.78
N ILE A 757 -28.43 19.67 2.04
CA ILE A 757 -28.27 18.23 1.89
C ILE A 757 -28.90 17.51 3.09
N PRO A 758 -29.91 16.66 2.86
CA PRO A 758 -30.52 15.87 3.92
C PRO A 758 -29.56 14.78 4.38
N ILE A 759 -29.51 14.57 5.70
CA ILE A 759 -28.73 13.51 6.34
C ILE A 759 -29.70 12.55 7.04
N TYR A 760 -29.72 11.31 6.60
CA TYR A 760 -30.44 10.23 7.23
C TYR A 760 -29.46 9.39 8.04
N ILE A 761 -29.78 9.11 9.30
CA ILE A 761 -28.97 8.26 10.17
C ILE A 761 -29.75 6.98 10.41
N GLU A 762 -29.24 5.86 9.92
CA GLU A 762 -29.76 4.52 10.20
C GLU A 762 -28.98 3.91 11.36
N LEU A 763 -29.68 3.42 12.38
CA LEU A 763 -29.10 2.55 13.41
C LEU A 763 -29.62 1.12 13.25
N ASP A 764 -28.75 0.14 13.47
CA ASP A 764 -29.22 -1.24 13.60
C ASP A 764 -30.08 -1.42 14.88
N SER A 765 -30.84 -2.51 14.94
CA SER A 765 -31.70 -2.84 16.10
C SER A 765 -30.98 -3.71 17.12
N SER A 766 -29.65 -3.69 17.17
CA SER A 766 -28.88 -4.48 18.13
C SER A 766 -28.96 -3.86 19.54
N PRO A 767 -28.73 -4.65 20.61
CA PRO A 767 -28.52 -4.15 21.97
C PRO A 767 -27.52 -3.00 22.05
N TYR A 768 -26.42 -3.12 21.29
CA TYR A 768 -25.38 -2.11 21.22
C TYR A 768 -25.94 -0.77 20.70
N SER A 769 -26.67 -0.79 19.59
CA SER A 769 -27.21 0.44 18.99
C SER A 769 -28.36 1.05 19.79
N THR A 770 -29.12 0.25 20.53
CA THR A 770 -30.09 0.79 21.50
C THR A 770 -29.38 1.55 22.62
N ASN A 771 -28.30 1.00 23.18
CA ASN A 771 -27.46 1.71 24.15
C ASN A 771 -26.81 2.96 23.53
N LEU A 772 -26.36 2.86 22.27
CA LEU A 772 -25.82 3.97 21.52
C LEU A 772 -26.84 5.11 21.36
N GLN A 773 -28.12 4.79 21.16
CA GLN A 773 -29.22 5.75 21.10
C GLN A 773 -29.31 6.61 22.37
N ASP A 774 -29.10 6.00 23.54
CA ASP A 774 -29.15 6.69 24.82
C ASP A 774 -27.89 7.52 25.10
N LYS A 775 -26.72 7.05 24.64
CA LYS A 775 -25.43 7.72 24.83
C LYS A 775 -25.23 8.93 23.91
N ILE A 776 -25.70 8.86 22.68
CA ILE A 776 -25.57 9.97 21.72
C ILE A 776 -26.67 10.99 22.01
N VAL A 777 -26.28 12.08 22.69
CA VAL A 777 -27.18 13.15 23.13
C VAL A 777 -28.04 13.72 21.99
N LEU A 778 -27.47 13.87 20.79
CA LEU A 778 -28.19 14.45 19.64
C LEU A 778 -29.42 13.63 19.22
N PHE A 779 -29.37 12.30 19.33
CA PHE A 779 -30.45 11.44 18.88
C PHE A 779 -31.76 11.66 19.66
N LYS A 780 -31.65 12.15 20.90
CA LYS A 780 -32.81 12.50 21.75
C LYS A 780 -33.56 13.75 21.25
N PHE A 781 -32.92 14.56 20.42
CA PHE A 781 -33.44 15.84 19.91
C PHE A 781 -33.68 15.85 18.40
N MET A 782 -33.34 14.77 17.70
CA MET A 782 -33.56 14.63 16.26
C MET A 782 -34.98 14.13 15.96
N ASN A 783 -35.49 14.53 14.79
CA ASN A 783 -36.68 13.90 14.23
C ASN A 783 -36.39 12.42 13.99
N SER A 784 -37.16 11.55 14.62
CA SER A 784 -37.00 10.09 14.51
C SER A 784 -38.18 9.47 13.76
N LYS A 785 -37.85 8.52 12.88
CA LYS A 785 -38.79 7.59 12.25
C LYS A 785 -38.55 6.22 12.85
N TYR A 786 -39.56 5.70 13.54
CA TYR A 786 -39.51 4.40 14.17
C TYR A 786 -40.39 3.41 13.42
N ILE A 787 -39.78 2.31 12.95
CA ILE A 787 -40.49 1.23 12.27
C ILE A 787 -40.71 0.09 13.27
N ASP A 788 -41.95 -0.12 13.67
CA ASP A 788 -42.30 -1.09 14.70
C ASP A 788 -42.59 -2.50 14.14
N HIS A 789 -43.23 -2.54 12.98
CA HIS A 789 -43.67 -3.74 12.29
C HIS A 789 -43.67 -3.51 10.77
N ILE A 790 -43.84 -4.59 10.00
CA ILE A 790 -44.02 -4.50 8.55
C ILE A 790 -45.31 -3.73 8.22
N ASP A 791 -45.20 -2.67 7.41
CA ASP A 791 -46.35 -2.09 6.72
C ASP A 791 -46.52 -2.73 5.34
N TRP A 792 -47.55 -3.55 5.18
CA TRP A 792 -47.85 -4.21 3.90
C TRP A 792 -48.17 -3.22 2.77
N ASN A 793 -48.51 -1.96 3.09
CA ASN A 793 -48.68 -0.89 2.11
C ASN A 793 -47.37 -0.43 1.47
N ASP A 794 -46.21 -0.90 1.96
CA ASP A 794 -44.90 -0.69 1.33
C ASP A 794 -44.49 -1.87 0.42
N PHE A 795 -45.25 -2.97 0.40
CA PHE A 795 -44.93 -4.15 -0.42
C PHE A 795 -45.12 -3.88 -1.92
N VAL A 796 -44.04 -3.79 -2.68
CA VAL A 796 -44.08 -3.57 -4.13
C VAL A 796 -44.20 -4.91 -4.85
N ILE A 797 -45.13 -4.99 -5.81
CA ILE A 797 -45.33 -6.16 -6.67
C ILE A 797 -45.03 -5.72 -8.09
N ASP A 798 -44.04 -6.33 -8.72
CA ASP A 798 -43.76 -6.12 -10.13
C ASP A 798 -44.58 -7.10 -10.99
N HIS A 799 -45.00 -6.69 -12.19
CA HIS A 799 -45.88 -7.47 -13.07
C HIS A 799 -45.23 -8.74 -13.63
N SER A 800 -43.90 -8.82 -13.62
CA SER A 800 -43.12 -10.01 -14.00
C SER A 800 -42.57 -10.80 -12.80
N SER A 801 -42.98 -10.44 -11.58
CA SER A 801 -42.29 -10.90 -10.37
C SER A 801 -42.59 -12.35 -10.00
N SER A 802 -41.60 -12.97 -9.34
CA SER A 802 -41.72 -14.21 -8.57
C SER A 802 -42.96 -14.27 -7.66
N VAL A 803 -43.46 -13.12 -7.20
CA VAL A 803 -44.69 -13.01 -6.43
C VAL A 803 -45.91 -13.49 -7.21
N GLN A 804 -46.06 -13.12 -8.49
CA GLN A 804 -47.21 -13.52 -9.29
C GLN A 804 -47.27 -15.04 -9.49
N LEU A 805 -46.12 -15.69 -9.75
CA LEU A 805 -46.05 -17.16 -9.84
C LEU A 805 -46.54 -17.81 -8.53
N ILE A 806 -46.01 -17.34 -7.39
CA ILE A 806 -46.36 -17.88 -6.08
C ILE A 806 -47.86 -17.71 -5.81
N VAL A 807 -48.39 -16.51 -6.01
CA VAL A 807 -49.80 -16.19 -5.74
C VAL A 807 -50.73 -17.01 -6.64
N ASN A 808 -50.37 -17.24 -7.91
CA ASN A 808 -51.11 -18.15 -8.80
C ASN A 808 -51.14 -19.58 -8.28
N TYR A 809 -50.00 -20.11 -7.83
CA TYR A 809 -49.94 -21.44 -7.21
C TYR A 809 -50.74 -21.51 -5.90
N LEU A 810 -50.63 -20.50 -5.03
CA LEU A 810 -51.39 -20.43 -3.78
C LEU A 810 -52.91 -20.41 -4.04
N GLN A 811 -53.36 -19.62 -5.01
CA GLN A 811 -54.77 -19.58 -5.41
C GLN A 811 -55.21 -20.92 -6.00
N ALA A 812 -54.41 -21.53 -6.88
CA ALA A 812 -54.77 -22.78 -7.53
C ALA A 812 -54.79 -23.99 -6.59
N ILE A 813 -53.96 -23.97 -5.55
CA ILE A 813 -54.01 -24.95 -4.46
C ILE A 813 -55.27 -24.74 -3.62
N LYS A 814 -55.63 -23.48 -3.33
CA LYS A 814 -56.83 -23.12 -2.56
C LYS A 814 -58.12 -23.54 -3.28
N ASP A 815 -58.20 -23.31 -4.59
CA ASP A 815 -59.37 -23.65 -5.40
C ASP A 815 -59.31 -25.08 -5.98
N GLN A 816 -58.25 -25.83 -5.68
CA GLN A 816 -57.94 -27.15 -6.25
C GLN A 816 -57.88 -27.20 -7.79
N THR A 817 -57.77 -26.05 -8.46
CA THR A 817 -57.65 -25.97 -9.93
C THR A 817 -56.33 -26.53 -10.43
N ILE A 818 -55.32 -26.66 -9.56
CA ILE A 818 -54.05 -27.32 -9.86
C ILE A 818 -54.20 -28.80 -10.24
N LEU A 819 -55.32 -29.45 -9.91
CA LEU A 819 -55.61 -30.81 -10.36
C LEU A 819 -55.92 -30.89 -11.87
N LYS A 820 -56.34 -29.76 -12.47
CA LYS A 820 -56.91 -29.71 -13.83
C LYS A 820 -56.17 -28.73 -14.76
N ARG A 821 -55.23 -27.95 -14.24
CA ARG A 821 -54.49 -26.93 -15.00
C ARG A 821 -52.99 -26.97 -14.67
N ASN A 822 -52.15 -26.73 -15.68
CA ASN A 822 -50.72 -26.44 -15.51
C ASN A 822 -50.54 -24.93 -15.34
N ILE A 823 -49.69 -24.54 -14.39
CA ILE A 823 -49.33 -23.13 -14.15
C ILE A 823 -47.87 -22.98 -14.55
N THR A 824 -47.62 -22.20 -15.59
CA THR A 824 -46.29 -21.86 -16.08
C THR A 824 -46.09 -20.36 -16.01
N GLU A 825 -44.83 -19.91 -16.08
CA GLU A 825 -44.47 -18.48 -16.08
C GLU A 825 -45.13 -17.71 -17.26
N GLU A 826 -45.44 -18.40 -18.36
CA GLU A 826 -46.11 -17.81 -19.54
C GLU A 826 -47.64 -17.71 -19.39
N THR A 827 -48.24 -18.47 -18.47
CA THR A 827 -49.71 -18.57 -18.31
C THR A 827 -50.23 -17.94 -17.01
N LEU A 828 -49.44 -17.04 -16.42
CA LEU A 828 -49.77 -16.40 -15.15
C LEU A 828 -50.98 -15.46 -15.28
N THR A 829 -51.83 -15.51 -14.26
CA THR A 829 -52.93 -14.55 -14.08
C THR A 829 -52.40 -13.39 -13.25
N ASN A 830 -52.48 -12.16 -13.75
CA ASN A 830 -52.00 -11.00 -13.00
C ASN A 830 -53.01 -10.61 -11.92
N PHE A 831 -52.71 -10.97 -10.67
CA PHE A 831 -53.51 -10.55 -9.53
C PHE A 831 -53.16 -9.12 -9.12
N ASP A 832 -54.16 -8.37 -8.67
CA ASP A 832 -53.96 -7.04 -8.10
C ASP A 832 -53.25 -7.13 -6.74
N ARG A 833 -52.69 -5.99 -6.32
CA ARG A 833 -51.88 -5.90 -5.11
C ARG A 833 -52.60 -6.38 -3.83
N PRO A 834 -53.85 -5.95 -3.57
CA PRO A 834 -54.61 -6.46 -2.43
C PRO A 834 -54.76 -7.98 -2.42
N THR A 835 -55.08 -8.59 -3.56
CA THR A 835 -55.25 -10.06 -3.66
C THR A 835 -53.94 -10.80 -3.41
N CYS A 836 -52.83 -10.32 -4.00
CA CYS A 836 -51.51 -10.88 -3.76
C CYS A 836 -51.12 -10.82 -2.28
N ILE A 837 -51.31 -9.67 -1.62
CA ILE A 837 -50.99 -9.49 -0.21
C ILE A 837 -51.83 -10.42 0.66
N ASN A 838 -53.12 -10.58 0.37
CA ASN A 838 -54.00 -11.45 1.14
C ASN A 838 -53.58 -12.93 1.04
N LEU A 839 -53.29 -13.42 -0.17
CA LEU A 839 -52.84 -14.80 -0.39
C LEU A 839 -51.48 -15.07 0.25
N LEU A 840 -50.54 -14.13 0.17
CA LEU A 840 -49.26 -14.23 0.85
C LEU A 840 -49.43 -14.22 2.37
N LYS A 841 -50.23 -13.31 2.93
CA LYS A 841 -50.48 -13.22 4.38
C LYS A 841 -51.06 -14.52 4.94
N GLU A 842 -52.07 -15.08 4.26
CA GLU A 842 -52.75 -16.31 4.68
C GLU A 842 -51.76 -17.45 4.91
N ARG A 843 -50.73 -17.57 4.08
CA ARG A 843 -49.72 -18.63 4.18
C ARG A 843 -48.48 -18.23 4.98
N PHE A 844 -47.92 -17.06 4.73
CA PHE A 844 -46.67 -16.62 5.34
C PHE A 844 -46.79 -16.41 6.85
N LEU A 845 -47.94 -15.92 7.33
CA LEU A 845 -48.17 -15.64 8.75
C LEU A 845 -48.64 -16.88 9.52
N GLN A 846 -48.92 -17.98 8.83
CA GLN A 846 -49.35 -19.23 9.46
C GLN A 846 -48.26 -19.73 10.42
N ASN A 847 -48.61 -19.90 11.70
CA ASN A 847 -47.71 -20.36 12.77
C ASN A 847 -46.52 -19.42 13.08
N LYS A 848 -46.56 -18.15 12.69
CA LYS A 848 -45.54 -17.15 13.05
C LYS A 848 -46.05 -16.18 14.10
N ASN A 849 -45.15 -15.70 14.95
CA ASN A 849 -45.47 -14.58 15.83
C ASN A 849 -45.39 -13.28 15.03
N LEU A 850 -46.53 -12.59 14.88
CA LEU A 850 -46.66 -11.33 14.13
C LEU A 850 -45.65 -10.26 14.60
N GLU A 851 -45.22 -10.31 15.86
CA GLU A 851 -44.21 -9.39 16.38
C GLU A 851 -42.81 -9.60 15.79
N PHE A 852 -42.46 -10.76 15.26
CA PHE A 852 -41.10 -11.01 14.78
C PHE A 852 -41.00 -11.08 13.26
N VAL A 853 -42.11 -10.82 12.58
CA VAL A 853 -42.23 -10.85 11.13
C VAL A 853 -41.46 -9.68 10.50
N THR A 854 -40.59 -10.00 9.54
CA THR A 854 -39.69 -9.05 8.86
C THR A 854 -39.71 -9.22 7.34
N TRP A 855 -39.38 -8.14 6.61
CA TRP A 855 -39.28 -8.18 5.14
C TRP A 855 -38.24 -9.19 4.68
N THR A 856 -37.16 -9.38 5.44
CA THR A 856 -36.15 -10.41 5.18
C THR A 856 -36.74 -11.81 5.19
N GLN A 857 -37.58 -12.14 6.19
CA GLN A 857 -38.26 -13.44 6.23
C GLN A 857 -39.25 -13.60 5.08
N LEU A 858 -39.97 -12.54 4.71
CA LEU A 858 -40.88 -12.57 3.57
C LEU A 858 -40.13 -12.76 2.25
N SER A 859 -38.97 -12.10 2.09
CA SER A 859 -38.11 -12.25 0.91
C SER A 859 -37.56 -13.67 0.79
N ILE A 860 -37.10 -14.27 1.89
CA ILE A 860 -36.67 -15.68 1.91
C ILE A 860 -37.86 -16.59 1.57
N PHE A 861 -39.02 -16.36 2.17
CA PHE A 861 -40.24 -17.11 1.87
C PHE A 861 -40.57 -17.06 0.37
N ILE A 862 -40.62 -15.86 -0.22
CA ILE A 862 -40.89 -15.68 -1.65
C ILE A 862 -39.84 -16.42 -2.50
N SER A 863 -38.56 -16.29 -2.17
CA SER A 863 -37.48 -16.94 -2.93
C SER A 863 -37.57 -18.47 -2.89
N VAL A 864 -37.81 -19.07 -1.72
CA VAL A 864 -37.95 -20.52 -1.55
C VAL A 864 -39.16 -21.04 -2.34
N TYR A 865 -40.32 -20.40 -2.18
CA TYR A 865 -41.54 -20.83 -2.88
C TYR A 865 -41.46 -20.65 -4.38
N TYR A 866 -40.83 -19.56 -4.84
CA TYR A 866 -40.59 -19.36 -6.26
C TYR A 866 -39.77 -20.51 -6.84
N SER A 867 -38.67 -20.89 -6.19
CA SER A 867 -37.83 -22.01 -6.63
C SER A 867 -38.60 -23.33 -6.68
N LEU A 868 -39.35 -23.66 -5.63
CA LEU A 868 -40.12 -24.90 -5.54
C LEU A 868 -41.25 -24.97 -6.57
N PHE A 869 -42.01 -23.89 -6.76
CA PHE A 869 -43.11 -23.85 -7.73
C PHE A 869 -42.60 -23.75 -9.17
N SER A 870 -41.50 -23.05 -9.42
CA SER A 870 -40.87 -23.02 -10.74
C SER A 870 -40.34 -24.40 -11.12
N GLY A 871 -39.62 -25.09 -10.22
CA GLY A 871 -39.19 -26.48 -10.43
C GLY A 871 -40.38 -27.44 -10.64
N PHE A 872 -41.44 -27.31 -9.84
CA PHE A 872 -42.67 -28.09 -10.05
C PHE A 872 -43.29 -27.86 -11.42
N SER A 873 -43.31 -26.61 -11.90
CA SER A 873 -43.88 -26.26 -13.20
C SER A 873 -43.09 -26.82 -14.39
N ARG A 874 -41.78 -27.00 -14.23
CA ARG A 874 -40.85 -27.47 -15.26
C ARG A 874 -40.60 -28.98 -15.22
N CYS A 875 -40.93 -29.61 -14.10
CA CYS A 875 -40.84 -31.06 -13.95
C CYS A 875 -41.87 -31.78 -14.83
N GLY A 876 -41.39 -32.48 -15.86
CA GLY A 876 -42.25 -33.24 -16.79
C GLY A 876 -43.09 -34.32 -16.10
N PHE A 877 -42.62 -34.88 -14.98
CA PHE A 877 -43.34 -35.89 -14.20
C PHE A 877 -44.56 -35.34 -13.46
N PHE A 878 -44.68 -34.01 -13.31
CA PHE A 878 -45.76 -33.36 -12.56
C PHE A 878 -46.76 -32.60 -13.44
N LEU A 879 -46.71 -32.79 -14.75
CA LEU A 879 -47.73 -32.32 -15.69
C LEU A 879 -49.02 -33.15 -15.55
N ILE A 880 -50.18 -32.53 -15.80
CA ILE A 880 -51.49 -33.22 -15.74
C ILE A 880 -51.47 -34.53 -16.54
N ASP A 881 -50.95 -34.47 -17.76
CA ASP A 881 -51.02 -35.59 -18.70
C ASP A 881 -50.06 -36.73 -18.33
N ALA A 882 -49.11 -36.47 -17.41
CA ALA A 882 -48.10 -37.43 -16.98
C ALA A 882 -48.50 -38.20 -15.71
N ILE A 883 -49.53 -37.78 -14.98
CA ILE A 883 -49.92 -38.36 -13.68
C ILE A 883 -51.27 -39.09 -13.77
N PRO A 884 -51.35 -40.39 -13.43
CA PRO A 884 -52.59 -41.16 -13.42
C PRO A 884 -53.60 -40.70 -12.34
N ASN A 885 -53.10 -40.30 -11.17
CA ASN A 885 -53.90 -39.79 -10.06
C ASN A 885 -53.61 -38.29 -9.83
N PRO A 886 -54.45 -37.36 -10.33
CA PRO A 886 -54.22 -35.93 -10.21
C PRO A 886 -54.02 -35.44 -8.76
N GLN A 887 -54.55 -36.17 -7.78
CA GLN A 887 -54.42 -35.87 -6.36
C GLN A 887 -52.95 -35.78 -5.91
N LEU A 888 -52.06 -36.56 -6.55
CA LEU A 888 -50.62 -36.53 -6.29
C LEU A 888 -50.03 -35.11 -6.40
N ARG A 889 -50.49 -34.31 -7.36
CA ARG A 889 -50.01 -32.93 -7.56
C ARG A 889 -50.32 -32.06 -6.36
N LEU A 890 -51.54 -32.18 -5.83
CA LEU A 890 -51.98 -31.43 -4.66
C LEU A 890 -51.22 -31.88 -3.42
N ASP A 891 -51.01 -33.19 -3.24
CA ASP A 891 -50.30 -33.75 -2.09
C ASP A 891 -48.83 -33.32 -2.06
N ILE A 892 -48.14 -33.31 -3.21
CA ILE A 892 -46.77 -32.79 -3.34
C ILE A 892 -46.73 -31.30 -3.01
N LEU A 893 -47.61 -30.49 -3.61
CA LEU A 893 -47.62 -29.05 -3.38
C LEU A 893 -47.98 -28.69 -1.94
N GLN A 894 -48.88 -29.43 -1.29
CA GLN A 894 -49.19 -29.27 0.13
C GLN A 894 -47.98 -29.65 1.00
N THR A 895 -47.26 -30.71 0.64
CA THR A 895 -46.00 -31.08 1.32
C THR A 895 -44.93 -29.99 1.15
N LEU A 896 -44.79 -29.43 -0.05
CA LEU A 896 -43.88 -28.31 -0.32
C LEU A 896 -44.25 -27.07 0.54
N LEU A 897 -45.54 -26.75 0.63
CA LEU A 897 -46.06 -25.68 1.50
C LEU A 897 -45.74 -25.92 2.98
N GLN A 898 -45.86 -27.17 3.45
CA GLN A 898 -45.63 -27.52 4.85
C GLN A 898 -44.13 -27.56 5.20
N SER A 899 -43.29 -28.04 4.29
CA SER A 899 -41.84 -28.15 4.49
C SER A 899 -41.12 -26.80 4.38
N SER A 900 -41.60 -25.88 3.54
CA SER A 900 -41.04 -24.54 3.41
C SER A 900 -41.02 -23.75 4.73
N ASN A 901 -42.00 -24.00 5.63
CA ASN A 901 -42.09 -23.32 6.92
C ASN A 901 -40.82 -23.54 7.76
N GLN A 902 -40.14 -24.67 7.57
CA GLN A 902 -38.93 -25.05 8.30
C GLN A 902 -37.73 -24.19 7.93
N PHE A 903 -37.69 -23.69 6.70
CA PHE A 903 -36.67 -22.78 6.20
C PHE A 903 -36.92 -21.33 6.63
N THR A 904 -38.11 -20.99 7.15
CA THR A 904 -38.49 -19.58 7.41
C THR A 904 -38.83 -19.24 8.87
N SER A 905 -39.15 -20.21 9.75
CA SER A 905 -39.68 -19.93 11.10
C SER A 905 -38.77 -20.28 12.28
N LEU A 906 -38.03 -21.39 12.26
CA LEU A 906 -37.44 -21.95 13.49
C LEU A 906 -36.12 -21.30 13.97
N CYS A 907 -35.21 -20.92 13.05
CA CYS A 907 -33.89 -20.40 13.47
C CYS A 907 -33.92 -18.91 13.86
N VAL A 908 -34.69 -18.09 13.15
CA VAL A 908 -34.61 -16.62 13.29
C VAL A 908 -35.34 -16.13 14.54
N GLU A 909 -36.47 -16.74 14.91
CA GLU A 909 -37.26 -16.33 16.08
C GLU A 909 -36.56 -16.65 17.41
N ASN A 910 -35.96 -17.84 17.54
CA ASN A 910 -35.25 -18.25 18.75
C ASN A 910 -33.95 -17.46 18.96
N VAL A 911 -33.17 -17.20 17.91
CA VAL A 911 -31.99 -16.32 17.99
C VAL A 911 -32.38 -14.91 18.41
N ARG A 912 -33.50 -14.38 17.90
CA ARG A 912 -33.97 -13.01 18.24
C ARG A 912 -34.58 -12.92 19.64
N LYS A 913 -35.28 -13.96 20.11
CA LYS A 913 -35.70 -14.06 21.52
C LYS A 913 -34.49 -14.05 22.45
N ASN A 914 -33.44 -14.80 22.11
CA ASN A 914 -32.18 -14.80 22.86
C ASN A 914 -31.49 -13.43 22.88
N GLN A 915 -31.49 -12.70 21.77
CA GLN A 915 -30.97 -11.33 21.71
C GLN A 915 -31.79 -10.35 22.58
N ARG A 916 -33.11 -10.56 22.73
CA ARG A 916 -33.96 -9.75 23.62
C ARG A 916 -33.80 -10.12 25.09
N SER A 917 -33.71 -11.40 25.45
CA SER A 917 -33.52 -11.82 26.85
C SER A 917 -32.22 -11.28 27.45
N VAL A 918 -31.20 -11.05 26.61
CA VAL A 918 -29.97 -10.33 27.01
C VAL A 918 -30.24 -8.86 27.35
N ASN A 919 -31.22 -8.21 26.72
CA ASN A 919 -31.64 -6.83 27.03
C ASN A 919 -32.57 -6.73 28.25
N THR A 920 -33.34 -7.78 28.56
CA THR A 920 -34.34 -7.77 29.65
C THR A 920 -33.87 -8.48 30.93
N ASN A 921 -32.62 -8.96 30.99
CA ASN A 921 -32.10 -9.84 32.07
C ASN A 921 -32.97 -11.10 32.28
N GLU A 922 -33.62 -11.58 31.23
CA GLU A 922 -34.40 -12.83 31.25
C GLU A 922 -33.52 -14.02 30.89
N VAL A 923 -33.95 -15.24 31.25
CA VAL A 923 -33.20 -16.48 31.04
C VAL A 923 -32.84 -16.65 29.56
N ILE A 924 -31.54 -16.71 29.26
CA ILE A 924 -31.00 -16.99 27.93
C ILE A 924 -31.35 -18.44 27.56
N ILE A 925 -32.17 -18.63 26.52
CA ILE A 925 -32.49 -19.96 26.00
C ILE A 925 -31.24 -20.49 25.27
N SER A 926 -30.90 -21.77 25.43
CA SER A 926 -29.66 -22.28 24.83
C SER A 926 -29.67 -22.13 23.29
N PHE A 927 -28.54 -21.70 22.71
CA PHE A 927 -28.39 -21.62 21.24
C PHE A 927 -28.66 -22.95 20.53
N SER A 928 -28.57 -24.08 21.25
CA SER A 928 -28.90 -25.40 20.72
C SER A 928 -30.37 -25.58 20.33
N GLU A 929 -31.27 -24.76 20.89
CA GLU A 929 -32.70 -24.73 20.52
C GLU A 929 -33.00 -23.86 19.29
N ALA A 930 -32.03 -23.06 18.84
CA ALA A 930 -32.13 -22.24 17.63
C ALA A 930 -31.66 -22.97 16.36
N ILE A 931 -31.08 -24.16 16.50
CA ILE A 931 -30.65 -25.01 15.38
C ILE A 931 -31.85 -25.85 14.92
N VAL A 932 -32.11 -25.93 13.60
CA VAL A 932 -33.10 -26.87 13.06
C VAL A 932 -32.64 -28.29 13.39
N ARG A 933 -33.28 -28.93 14.37
CA ARG A 933 -32.96 -30.31 14.72
C ARG A 933 -33.68 -31.28 13.79
N TRP A 934 -33.00 -32.35 13.41
CA TRP A 934 -33.55 -33.41 12.56
C TRP A 934 -34.86 -33.98 13.12
N ASP A 935 -35.03 -34.09 14.43
CA ASP A 935 -36.28 -34.58 15.04
C ASP A 935 -37.48 -33.65 14.81
N LYS A 936 -37.26 -32.36 14.51
CA LYS A 936 -38.32 -31.34 14.31
C LYS A 936 -38.58 -31.00 12.83
N THR A 937 -37.79 -31.54 11.89
CA THR A 937 -38.04 -31.35 10.44
C THR A 937 -39.19 -32.21 9.93
N GLN A 938 -39.73 -31.87 8.76
CA GLN A 938 -40.86 -32.57 8.18
C GLN A 938 -40.34 -33.93 7.76
N PRO A 939 -41.14 -34.98 7.92
CA PRO A 939 -40.69 -36.32 7.65
C PRO A 939 -40.56 -36.59 6.14
N PHE A 940 -41.15 -35.74 5.28
CA PHE A 940 -41.03 -35.77 3.83
C PHE A 940 -41.01 -34.35 3.22
N THR A 941 -40.20 -34.13 2.18
CA THR A 941 -40.17 -32.93 1.34
C THR A 941 -39.68 -33.27 -0.08
N VAL A 942 -39.88 -32.35 -1.02
CA VAL A 942 -39.43 -32.46 -2.40
C VAL A 942 -38.54 -31.26 -2.73
N VAL A 943 -37.41 -31.51 -3.36
CA VAL A 943 -36.51 -30.48 -3.90
C VAL A 943 -36.24 -30.79 -5.36
N PHE A 944 -35.97 -29.76 -6.16
CA PHE A 944 -35.70 -29.93 -7.59
C PHE A 944 -34.21 -29.73 -7.87
N SER A 945 -33.66 -30.62 -8.69
CA SER A 945 -32.29 -30.49 -9.20
C SER A 945 -32.16 -29.32 -10.18
N ALA A 946 -30.93 -28.97 -10.58
CA ALA A 946 -30.68 -27.96 -11.60
C ALA A 946 -31.27 -28.30 -12.98
N THR A 947 -31.62 -29.56 -13.21
CA THR A 947 -32.31 -30.03 -14.42
C THR A 947 -33.80 -30.26 -14.19
N ASP A 948 -34.37 -29.67 -13.12
CA ASP A 948 -35.79 -29.75 -12.73
C ASP A 948 -36.31 -31.17 -12.42
N ASN A 949 -35.41 -32.15 -12.26
CA ASN A 949 -35.79 -33.49 -11.78
C ASN A 949 -36.14 -33.45 -10.28
N PRO A 950 -37.22 -34.12 -9.84
CA PRO A 950 -37.62 -34.15 -8.45
C PRO A 950 -36.71 -35.06 -7.64
N ILE A 951 -36.28 -34.57 -6.48
CA ILE A 951 -35.52 -35.29 -5.48
C ILE A 951 -36.41 -35.40 -4.23
N PHE A 952 -36.77 -36.62 -3.88
CA PHE A 952 -37.61 -36.93 -2.73
C PHE A 952 -36.73 -37.11 -1.49
N VAL A 953 -36.98 -36.32 -0.45
CA VAL A 953 -36.24 -36.39 0.81
C VAL A 953 -37.20 -36.80 1.90
N TYR A 954 -36.95 -37.96 2.53
CA TYR A 954 -37.76 -38.48 3.63
C TYR A 954 -36.90 -39.05 4.75
N LYS A 955 -37.46 -39.09 5.96
CA LYS A 955 -36.84 -39.74 7.13
C LYS A 955 -37.03 -41.24 7.10
N ASN A 956 -38.26 -41.68 6.87
CA ASN A 956 -38.62 -43.09 6.75
C ASN A 956 -39.50 -43.32 5.51
N PRO A 957 -39.49 -44.52 4.91
CA PRO A 957 -40.34 -44.83 3.76
C PRO A 957 -41.85 -44.66 4.02
N THR A 958 -42.28 -44.79 5.27
CA THR A 958 -43.69 -44.59 5.69
C THR A 958 -44.13 -43.13 5.65
N ASP A 959 -43.18 -42.20 5.54
CA ASP A 959 -43.43 -40.77 5.55
C ASP A 959 -43.75 -40.23 4.15
N VAL A 960 -43.56 -41.06 3.11
CA VAL A 960 -43.85 -40.73 1.72
C VAL A 960 -45.37 -40.82 1.48
N PRO A 961 -46.01 -39.81 0.87
CA PRO A 961 -47.44 -39.82 0.58
C PRO A 961 -47.86 -41.08 -0.18
N SER A 962 -48.96 -41.72 0.22
CA SER A 962 -49.45 -42.96 -0.41
C SER A 962 -49.71 -42.78 -1.90
N SER A 963 -50.21 -41.61 -2.31
CA SER A 963 -50.40 -41.24 -3.72
C SER A 963 -49.12 -41.21 -4.53
N LEU A 964 -47.96 -40.96 -3.91
CA LEU A 964 -46.63 -40.98 -4.55
C LEU A 964 -46.02 -42.39 -4.54
N VAL A 965 -46.40 -43.24 -3.58
CA VAL A 965 -45.99 -44.66 -3.56
C VAL A 965 -46.78 -45.48 -4.59
N GLU A 966 -48.02 -45.09 -4.86
CA GLU A 966 -48.92 -45.72 -5.84
C GLU A 966 -48.61 -45.32 -7.30
N ALA A 967 -47.98 -44.15 -7.50
CA ALA A 967 -47.62 -43.61 -8.81
C ALA A 967 -46.19 -44.01 -9.20
#